data_AF-A0A9D2KS66-F1
#
_entry.id   AF-A0A9D2KS66-F1
#
_cell.length_a   1.000
_cell.length_b   1.000
_cell.length_c   1.000
_cell.angle_alpha   90.00
_cell.angle_beta   90.00
_cell.angle_gamma   90.00
#
_symmetry.space_group_name_H-M   'P 1'
#
loop_
_entity.id
_entity.type
_entity.pdbx_description
1 polymer ?
#
loop_
_entity_poly.entity_id
_entity_poly.type
_entity_poly.pdbx_seq_one_letter_code
_entity_poly.pdbx_strand_id
1 'polypeptide(L)'
;MPFIADLHIHSRFSRATSKQLSPAHLAGWARCKGIDLLGTGDFTHPQWRQELRDCLVEDTASGLYRLREHAPLPDLPVEGGLPVGNDPLFLLQTEISSIYKRHGKVRKVHNLVFVPTLEDAERLSRRLEGIGNLASDGRPILGLDSRDLLEICLETCPRAVLIPAHVWTPWFALFGSKSGFDRLEDCFGDLSSHIFALETGLSSDPAMNRLVSALDGYALISNSDAHSGANLGREANLFDGSPSYDGLFDALRRSARHESQDGQDCRFLGTLEFYPEEGKYHLDGHRACQVVMSPREALACGNICPVCGKPLTIGVLHRVWELADREEPARLNREPAVHPLIPLPELVGELLGVGAASRKVRVRYARLLRELGPEMDILCRLPLADLSGHWPLLGEAVGRMRRGEVYREGGYDGEYGVVRVLSPDEAAQLHGKPRSRKATPAQPAAPAPGTAHAPSPAPRALCLLDGIPLPARPAVPHDAADSLRAFRAARAPQDAPAPEGAPSPEFSDEQRAALAAGPEPVLVLAGPGAGKTRVLVGRLLSLLACNLPAEDLLAITFTRRAAAEMRQRLQARFPAAAVLPSCDTLHALAWDFLRQGDPQAVLLSEEAARDIFRLANPGLDADSLRRHFDAYALWREQEQHGRRLPPDAGELPLLGTPSLPWLTAARAYDAFKQSHQPRLHDYADLLDSFLLAAKRGELPARQHVLVDEIQDLSPKQLAIVRALLPEDGCGFFGIGDPDQAIYGFRGATGQSEESIREIWPALRVFRLACSYRAGQAVLDAARLVLQQNARCGELHAARPLETCLRLFTASTPQAEARWIADHVRRLLGSSSLTLHREGQERDTTLEGRLAPGDIAVLVRIRAQIPPILAALTAAGIPCDAPAEESCSQDDFCRAVLFAAAQSCGQESLVPPSWAEAARRLADTAAGLDPHMLAPRLLDAGTPLPPERIGKGLCSLLGWDATRTSLALNRPVWRRLCRQWHEKSNWPDLLQSLAWEDEAESLRPRAELVQIMTMHASKGLEFRAVFLPGLEDGLLPLRRECLLGQPAPDAAAAGQLPQLPVDERRLLYVALTRAAQGIYASRCRQRTLYGQRLQLPPSPFLPLVQACFRQSALTARIRQTPEQLSLL
;
A
#
# COMPACT_ATOMS: atom_id res chain seq x y z
N MET A 1 -19.79 39.53 6.10
CA MET A 1 -18.83 39.85 7.18
C MET A 1 -17.62 38.97 6.94
N PRO A 2 -16.39 39.50 7.06
CA PRO A 2 -15.19 38.71 6.82
C PRO A 2 -15.01 37.65 7.90
N PHE A 3 -14.62 36.45 7.50
CA PHE A 3 -14.37 35.33 8.40
C PHE A 3 -13.11 34.55 7.99
N ILE A 4 -12.46 33.94 8.97
CA ILE A 4 -11.21 33.19 8.81
C ILE A 4 -11.49 31.69 8.90
N ALA A 5 -10.98 30.92 7.93
CA ALA A 5 -11.16 29.48 7.83
C ALA A 5 -9.84 28.72 7.77
N ASP A 6 -9.63 27.78 8.69
CA ASP A 6 -8.47 26.87 8.70
C ASP A 6 -8.96 25.45 8.43
N LEU A 7 -8.71 24.94 7.22
CA LEU A 7 -9.38 23.77 6.65
C LEU A 7 -8.51 22.50 6.69
N HIS A 8 -7.30 22.54 7.25
CA HIS A 8 -6.43 21.38 7.38
C HIS A 8 -5.94 21.22 8.81
N ILE A 9 -6.60 20.33 9.54
CA ILE A 9 -6.35 20.09 10.96
C ILE A 9 -6.28 18.58 11.21
N HIS A 10 -5.57 18.18 12.26
CA HIS A 10 -5.55 16.80 12.72
C HIS A 10 -6.17 16.62 14.11
N SER A 11 -6.69 15.43 14.34
CA SER A 11 -7.21 14.97 15.64
C SER A 11 -6.09 14.40 16.52
N ARG A 12 -6.43 14.09 17.78
CA ARG A 12 -5.56 13.33 18.70
C ARG A 12 -5.26 11.89 18.26
N PHE A 13 -5.96 11.37 17.25
CA PHE A 13 -5.75 10.02 16.71
C PHE A 13 -4.73 9.98 15.57
N SER A 14 -4.39 11.14 14.99
CA SER A 14 -3.26 11.26 14.08
C SER A 14 -1.91 11.16 14.81
N ARG A 15 -0.90 10.67 14.12
CA ARG A 15 0.47 10.64 14.68
C ARG A 15 1.05 12.04 14.84
N ALA A 16 1.93 12.17 15.83
CA ALA A 16 2.66 13.40 16.15
C ALA A 16 1.76 14.60 16.51
N THR A 17 0.50 14.35 16.86
CA THR A 17 -0.43 15.38 17.34
C THR A 17 -0.52 15.42 18.87
N SER A 18 -1.02 16.53 19.40
CA SER A 18 -1.31 16.68 20.82
C SER A 18 -2.48 15.77 21.24
N LYS A 19 -2.30 15.02 22.32
CA LYS A 19 -3.37 14.18 22.92
C LYS A 19 -4.57 15.00 23.43
N GLN A 20 -4.41 16.31 23.58
CA GLN A 20 -5.44 17.24 24.06
C GLN A 20 -6.42 17.68 22.96
N LEU A 21 -6.15 17.37 21.68
CA LEU A 21 -7.00 17.76 20.56
C LEU A 21 -8.34 17.03 20.59
N SER A 22 -9.32 17.65 21.24
CA SER A 22 -10.75 17.34 21.18
C SER A 22 -11.51 18.46 20.45
N PRO A 23 -12.77 18.25 20.03
CA PRO A 23 -13.56 19.31 19.39
C PRO A 23 -13.69 20.56 20.26
N ALA A 24 -13.87 20.39 21.58
CA ALA A 24 -13.91 21.50 22.53
C ALA A 24 -12.55 22.22 22.65
N HIS A 25 -11.44 21.50 22.58
CA HIS A 25 -10.10 22.10 22.58
C HIS A 25 -9.80 22.88 21.31
N LEU A 26 -10.22 22.35 20.15
CA LEU A 26 -10.15 23.05 18.88
C LEU A 26 -10.98 24.34 18.93
N ALA A 27 -12.23 24.28 19.40
CA ALA A 27 -13.08 25.46 19.55
C ALA A 27 -12.46 26.52 20.47
N GLY A 28 -11.92 26.11 21.61
CA GLY A 28 -11.27 27.00 22.57
C GLY A 28 -10.03 27.70 22.00
N TRP A 29 -9.20 26.98 21.24
CA TRP A 29 -8.05 27.58 20.57
C TRP A 29 -8.46 28.46 19.38
N ALA A 30 -9.49 28.09 18.61
CA ALA A 30 -10.03 28.95 17.57
C ALA A 30 -10.50 30.30 18.13
N ARG A 31 -11.12 30.32 19.31
CA ARG A 31 -11.48 31.57 20.00
C ARG A 31 -10.27 32.39 20.45
N CYS A 32 -9.21 31.74 20.93
CA CYS A 32 -7.95 32.43 21.24
C CYS A 32 -7.32 33.04 19.97
N LYS A 33 -7.39 32.31 18.85
CA LYS A 33 -6.81 32.69 17.58
C LYS A 33 -7.66 33.71 16.83
N GLY A 34 -8.97 33.69 16.96
CA GLY A 34 -9.91 34.46 16.13
C GLY A 34 -10.21 33.76 14.80
N ILE A 35 -10.36 32.43 14.83
CA ILE A 35 -10.73 31.61 13.66
C ILE A 35 -12.22 31.28 13.76
N ASP A 36 -12.95 31.52 12.67
CA ASP A 36 -14.41 31.42 12.63
C ASP A 36 -14.89 30.04 12.10
N LEU A 37 -14.09 29.39 11.25
CA LEU A 37 -14.40 28.08 10.66
C LEU A 37 -13.18 27.14 10.73
N LEU A 38 -13.37 25.93 11.23
CA LEU A 38 -12.33 24.91 11.34
C LEU A 38 -12.70 23.63 10.58
N GLY A 39 -11.71 23.02 9.94
CA GLY A 39 -11.76 21.58 9.65
C GLY A 39 -11.82 20.76 10.94
N THR A 40 -12.55 19.65 10.95
CA THR A 40 -12.56 18.73 12.11
C THR A 40 -11.30 17.89 12.23
N GLY A 41 -10.61 17.65 11.11
CA GLY A 41 -9.56 16.64 10.98
C GLY A 41 -10.09 15.21 11.06
N ASP A 42 -9.37 14.29 10.43
CA ASP A 42 -9.40 12.83 10.62
C ASP A 42 -10.78 12.16 10.74
N PHE A 43 -11.84 12.67 10.09
CA PHE A 43 -13.19 12.09 10.27
C PHE A 43 -13.27 10.62 9.89
N THR A 44 -12.29 10.07 9.16
CA THR A 44 -12.20 8.65 8.79
C THR A 44 -11.91 7.74 9.98
N HIS A 45 -11.30 8.26 11.05
CA HIS A 45 -11.01 7.47 12.24
C HIS A 45 -12.30 7.18 13.03
N PRO A 46 -12.66 5.90 13.28
CA PRO A 46 -13.97 5.54 13.83
C PRO A 46 -14.21 6.11 15.24
N GLN A 47 -13.20 6.11 16.11
CA GLN A 47 -13.35 6.69 17.45
C GLN A 47 -13.48 8.22 17.40
N TRP A 48 -12.80 8.87 16.44
CA TRP A 48 -12.90 10.33 16.31
C TRP A 48 -14.26 10.73 15.75
N ARG A 49 -14.74 10.01 14.73
CA ARG A 49 -16.07 10.19 14.15
C ARG A 49 -17.17 10.04 15.19
N GLN A 50 -17.04 9.09 16.12
CA GLN A 50 -17.96 8.97 17.25
C GLN A 50 -17.89 10.20 18.17
N GLU A 51 -16.68 10.66 18.54
CA GLU A 51 -16.52 11.88 19.34
C GLU A 51 -17.11 13.12 18.65
N LEU A 52 -16.99 13.24 17.32
CA LEU A 52 -17.62 14.30 16.55
C LEU A 52 -19.15 14.22 16.65
N ARG A 53 -19.77 13.03 16.55
CA ARG A 53 -21.23 12.87 16.75
C ARG A 53 -21.68 13.29 18.14
N ASP A 54 -20.90 12.96 19.16
CA ASP A 54 -21.26 13.24 20.55
C ASP A 54 -21.13 14.75 20.85
N CYS A 55 -20.07 15.39 20.32
CA CYS A 55 -19.70 16.76 20.63
C CYS A 55 -20.32 17.82 19.71
N LEU A 56 -20.65 17.47 18.46
CA LEU A 56 -21.12 18.42 17.46
C LEU A 56 -22.63 18.29 17.20
N VAL A 57 -23.24 19.41 16.82
CA VAL A 57 -24.62 19.50 16.34
C VAL A 57 -24.63 20.27 15.02
N GLU A 58 -25.46 19.84 14.08
CA GLU A 58 -25.61 20.52 12.79
C GLU A 58 -26.29 21.88 12.98
N ASP A 59 -25.71 22.91 12.37
CA ASP A 59 -26.31 24.23 12.22
C ASP A 59 -27.03 24.29 10.88
N THR A 60 -28.35 24.07 10.93
CA THR A 60 -29.19 23.95 9.72
C THR A 60 -29.18 25.20 8.83
N ALA A 61 -28.82 26.36 9.37
CA ALA A 61 -28.71 27.60 8.61
C ALA A 61 -27.46 27.64 7.71
N SER A 62 -26.33 27.09 8.17
CA SER A 62 -25.06 27.06 7.41
C SER A 62 -24.78 25.72 6.72
N GLY A 63 -25.42 24.63 7.18
CA GLY A 63 -25.03 23.26 6.78
C GLY A 63 -23.64 22.87 7.29
N LEU A 64 -23.18 23.51 8.37
CA LEU A 64 -21.93 23.24 9.08
C LEU A 64 -22.24 22.77 10.50
N TYR A 65 -21.23 22.55 11.33
CA TYR A 65 -21.39 22.02 12.69
C TYR A 65 -20.99 23.02 13.76
N ARG A 66 -21.67 23.02 14.90
CA ARG A 66 -21.30 23.77 16.12
C ARG A 66 -21.02 22.81 17.27
N LEU A 67 -20.24 23.27 18.24
CA LEU A 67 -20.04 22.54 19.50
C LEU A 67 -21.35 22.54 20.30
N ARG A 68 -21.71 21.40 20.88
CA ARG A 68 -22.86 21.28 21.79
C ARG A 68 -22.60 22.09 23.07
N GLU A 69 -23.59 22.85 23.52
CA GLU A 69 -23.49 23.86 24.61
C GLU A 69 -22.94 23.35 25.97
N HIS A 70 -22.82 22.03 26.18
CA HIS A 70 -22.46 21.42 27.46
C HIS A 70 -21.05 20.81 27.48
N ALA A 71 -20.25 21.02 26.43
CA ALA A 71 -18.89 20.49 26.36
C ALA A 71 -17.93 21.30 27.26
N PRO A 72 -17.20 20.67 28.20
CA PRO A 72 -16.27 21.38 29.07
C PRO A 72 -15.13 22.00 28.25
N LEU A 73 -14.91 23.31 28.43
CA LEU A 73 -13.80 24.01 27.80
C LEU A 73 -12.48 23.64 28.51
N PRO A 74 -11.42 23.31 27.76
CA PRO A 74 -10.17 22.78 28.33
C PRO A 74 -9.23 23.86 28.89
N ASP A 75 -8.12 23.40 29.46
CA ASP A 75 -7.01 24.21 30.01
C ASP A 75 -6.28 25.00 28.90
N LEU A 76 -6.78 26.20 28.64
CA LEU A 76 -6.29 27.14 27.63
C LEU A 76 -5.31 28.14 28.27
N PRO A 77 -4.42 28.79 27.49
CA PRO A 77 -3.42 29.70 28.04
C PRO A 77 -4.01 30.93 28.77
N VAL A 78 -5.32 31.16 28.70
CA VAL A 78 -6.00 32.35 29.24
C VAL A 78 -6.66 32.02 30.58
N GLU A 79 -5.95 32.29 31.69
CA GLU A 79 -6.55 32.27 33.03
C GLU A 79 -7.59 33.40 33.13
N GLY A 80 -8.84 33.09 33.52
CA GLY A 80 -9.92 34.07 33.73
C GLY A 80 -10.98 34.20 32.63
N GLY A 81 -10.95 33.34 31.61
CA GLY A 81 -11.99 33.25 30.57
C GLY A 81 -11.46 33.45 29.14
N LEU A 82 -12.19 32.94 28.15
CA LEU A 82 -11.85 33.09 26.73
C LEU A 82 -12.10 34.53 26.24
N PRO A 83 -11.40 34.99 25.19
CA PRO A 83 -11.75 36.22 24.50
C PRO A 83 -13.24 36.25 24.09
N VAL A 84 -13.84 37.44 24.14
CA VAL A 84 -15.21 37.66 23.66
C VAL A 84 -15.22 37.50 22.14
N GLY A 85 -16.05 36.60 21.64
CA GLY A 85 -16.15 36.28 20.22
C GLY A 85 -17.22 35.22 19.97
N ASN A 86 -17.56 35.01 18.70
CA ASN A 86 -18.49 33.95 18.29
C ASN A 86 -17.83 32.57 18.46
N ASP A 87 -18.64 31.55 18.74
CA ASP A 87 -18.15 30.19 18.71
C ASP A 87 -17.90 29.74 17.26
N PRO A 88 -16.78 29.04 17.00
CA PRO A 88 -16.41 28.64 15.66
C PRO A 88 -17.34 27.55 15.11
N LEU A 89 -17.49 27.56 13.79
CA LEU A 89 -18.13 26.49 13.04
C LEU A 89 -17.10 25.42 12.66
N PHE A 90 -17.61 24.21 12.39
CA PHE A 90 -16.84 23.05 12.00
C PHE A 90 -17.29 22.52 10.64
N LEU A 91 -16.31 22.20 9.80
CA LEU A 91 -16.44 21.53 8.51
C LEU A 91 -15.79 20.13 8.61
N LEU A 92 -16.51 19.09 8.19
CA LEU A 92 -15.97 17.73 8.25
C LEU A 92 -14.85 17.56 7.24
N GLN A 93 -13.64 17.33 7.76
CA GLN A 93 -12.42 17.18 6.98
C GLN A 93 -11.61 15.97 7.44
N THR A 94 -10.92 15.31 6.51
CA THR A 94 -9.90 14.29 6.77
C THR A 94 -8.72 14.44 5.80
N GLU A 95 -7.54 13.94 6.17
CA GLU A 95 -6.39 13.81 5.25
C GLU A 95 -6.15 12.31 5.00
N ILE A 96 -6.05 11.90 3.74
CA ILE A 96 -5.76 10.51 3.34
C ILE A 96 -4.41 10.46 2.63
N SER A 97 -3.54 9.53 3.05
CA SER A 97 -2.23 9.31 2.44
C SER A 97 -2.32 8.19 1.40
N SER A 98 -2.27 8.54 0.11
CA SER A 98 -2.28 7.60 -1.01
C SER A 98 -0.85 7.22 -1.39
N ILE A 99 -0.48 5.93 -1.27
CA ILE A 99 0.84 5.40 -1.67
C ILE A 99 0.67 4.26 -2.67
N TYR A 100 1.02 4.50 -3.93
CA TYR A 100 0.75 3.58 -5.04
C TYR A 100 1.78 3.76 -6.17
N LYS A 101 1.83 2.85 -7.14
CA LYS A 101 2.67 2.97 -8.34
C LYS A 101 1.85 3.50 -9.51
N ARG A 102 2.36 4.53 -10.17
CA ARG A 102 1.80 5.06 -11.42
C ARG A 102 2.91 5.59 -12.32
N HIS A 103 2.82 5.30 -13.62
CA HIS A 103 3.86 5.63 -14.60
C HIS A 103 5.27 5.12 -14.21
N GLY A 104 5.35 3.91 -13.66
CA GLY A 104 6.61 3.26 -13.29
C GLY A 104 7.31 3.84 -12.05
N LYS A 105 6.69 4.79 -11.33
CA LYS A 105 7.22 5.40 -10.10
C LYS A 105 6.27 5.21 -8.93
N VAL A 106 6.81 5.14 -7.71
CA VAL A 106 6.02 5.20 -6.49
C VAL A 106 5.57 6.64 -6.25
N ARG A 107 4.27 6.84 -6.16
CA ARG A 107 3.57 8.10 -5.93
C ARG A 107 3.07 8.13 -4.50
N LYS A 108 3.17 9.32 -3.89
CA LYS A 108 2.78 9.57 -2.51
C LYS A 108 2.11 10.92 -2.46
N VAL A 109 0.80 10.92 -2.31
CA VAL A 109 0.00 12.13 -2.37
C VAL A 109 -0.90 12.16 -1.17
N HIS A 110 -0.86 13.25 -0.44
CA HIS A 110 -1.84 13.51 0.59
C HIS A 110 -3.01 14.29 -0.02
N ASN A 111 -4.22 13.88 0.34
CA ASN A 111 -5.45 14.48 -0.17
C ASN A 111 -6.35 14.84 1.00
N LEU A 112 -6.76 16.12 1.06
CA LEU A 112 -7.84 16.55 1.93
C LEU A 112 -9.16 16.16 1.30
N VAL A 113 -10.02 15.53 2.10
CA VAL A 113 -11.39 15.21 1.69
C VAL A 113 -12.36 15.89 2.63
N PHE A 114 -13.36 16.53 2.05
CA PHE A 114 -14.42 17.25 2.75
C PHE A 114 -15.78 16.65 2.39
N VAL A 115 -16.64 16.46 3.37
CA VAL A 115 -18.00 15.95 3.20
C VAL A 115 -18.99 16.82 3.98
N PRO A 116 -20.25 16.96 3.52
CA PRO A 116 -21.17 17.91 4.14
C PRO A 116 -21.74 17.38 5.45
N THR A 117 -21.93 16.06 5.61
CA THR A 117 -22.60 15.49 6.79
C THR A 117 -21.83 14.34 7.46
N LEU A 118 -22.11 14.10 8.74
CA LEU A 118 -21.53 12.97 9.50
C LEU A 118 -22.00 11.61 8.97
N GLU A 119 -23.15 11.57 8.31
CA GLU A 119 -23.64 10.42 7.56
C GLU A 119 -22.79 10.19 6.30
N ASP A 120 -22.40 11.24 5.59
CA ASP A 120 -21.49 11.13 4.44
C ASP A 120 -20.10 10.70 4.86
N ALA A 121 -19.59 11.24 5.97
CA ALA A 121 -18.34 10.79 6.57
C ALA A 121 -18.37 9.30 6.92
N GLU A 122 -19.49 8.81 7.45
CA GLU A 122 -19.70 7.39 7.75
C GLU A 122 -19.70 6.53 6.49
N ARG A 123 -20.48 6.93 5.48
CA ARG A 123 -20.60 6.19 4.21
C ARG A 123 -19.24 6.07 3.52
N LEU A 124 -18.50 7.18 3.41
CA LEU A 124 -17.17 7.19 2.80
C LEU A 124 -16.19 6.32 3.60
N SER A 125 -16.19 6.44 4.92
CA SER A 125 -15.27 5.68 5.78
C SER A 125 -15.51 4.19 5.69
N ARG A 126 -16.77 3.73 5.68
CA ARG A 126 -17.09 2.30 5.50
C ARG A 126 -16.56 1.75 4.18
N ARG A 127 -16.68 2.53 3.11
CA ARG A 127 -16.17 2.13 1.79
C ARG A 127 -14.64 2.02 1.77
N LEU A 128 -13.96 2.94 2.45
CA LEU A 128 -12.50 2.94 2.58
C LEU A 128 -11.96 1.86 3.56
N GLU A 129 -12.74 1.44 4.57
CA GLU A 129 -12.40 0.33 5.49
C GLU A 129 -12.22 -1.00 4.75
N GLY A 130 -12.91 -1.19 3.61
CA GLY A 130 -12.71 -2.35 2.75
C GLY A 130 -11.35 -2.42 2.06
N ILE A 131 -10.64 -1.29 1.98
CA ILE A 131 -9.38 -1.12 1.26
C ILE A 131 -8.18 -1.10 2.22
N GLY A 132 -8.32 -0.43 3.37
CA GLY A 132 -7.23 -0.26 4.32
C GLY A 132 -7.70 0.03 5.74
N ASN A 133 -6.76 0.03 6.69
CA ASN A 133 -7.09 0.22 8.09
C ASN A 133 -7.22 1.71 8.47
N LEU A 134 -8.44 2.16 8.76
CA LEU A 134 -8.73 3.54 9.19
C LEU A 134 -8.63 3.77 10.71
N ALA A 135 -8.50 2.71 11.52
CA ALA A 135 -8.59 2.78 12.99
C ALA A 135 -7.24 2.93 13.71
N SER A 136 -6.13 2.94 12.97
CA SER A 136 -4.77 2.92 13.55
C SER A 136 -4.07 4.28 13.55
N ASP A 137 -4.51 5.19 12.69
CA ASP A 137 -3.97 6.53 12.50
C ASP A 137 -5.11 7.41 11.98
N GLY A 138 -5.20 8.65 12.47
CA GLY A 138 -6.15 9.64 11.99
C GLY A 138 -5.96 9.99 10.50
N ARG A 139 -4.71 9.88 10.01
CA ARG A 139 -4.35 9.92 8.59
C ARG A 139 -4.08 8.50 8.08
N PRO A 140 -5.09 7.81 7.54
CA PRO A 140 -4.90 6.46 7.04
C PRO A 140 -3.96 6.43 5.83
N ILE A 141 -3.13 5.38 5.75
CA ILE A 141 -2.33 5.06 4.57
C ILE A 141 -3.10 4.06 3.72
N LEU A 142 -3.48 4.47 2.52
CA LEU A 142 -4.16 3.62 1.56
C LEU A 142 -3.25 3.36 0.36
N GLY A 143 -3.20 2.10 -0.07
CA GLY A 143 -2.52 1.69 -1.30
C GLY A 143 -3.25 2.09 -2.58
N LEU A 144 -4.05 3.16 -2.53
CA LEU A 144 -5.04 3.50 -3.54
C LEU A 144 -4.57 4.69 -4.38
N ASP A 145 -4.78 4.61 -5.70
CA ASP A 145 -4.54 5.72 -6.62
C ASP A 145 -5.40 6.94 -6.24
N SER A 146 -4.85 8.16 -6.35
CA SER A 146 -5.58 9.39 -6.01
C SER A 146 -6.77 9.65 -6.94
N ARG A 147 -6.71 9.19 -8.20
CA ARG A 147 -7.85 9.20 -9.12
C ARG A 147 -8.97 8.28 -8.62
N ASP A 148 -8.63 7.08 -8.16
CA ASP A 148 -9.62 6.12 -7.67
C ASP A 148 -10.20 6.55 -6.30
N LEU A 149 -9.39 7.19 -5.46
CA LEU A 149 -9.89 7.84 -4.24
C LEU A 149 -10.95 8.90 -4.58
N LEU A 150 -10.69 9.75 -5.58
CA LEU A 150 -11.64 10.77 -6.03
C LEU A 150 -12.93 10.16 -6.60
N GLU A 151 -12.82 9.11 -7.42
CA GLU A 151 -13.98 8.36 -7.91
C GLU A 151 -14.83 7.83 -6.75
N ILE A 152 -14.18 7.19 -5.76
CA ILE A 152 -14.86 6.66 -4.58
C ILE A 152 -15.57 7.77 -3.80
N CYS A 153 -14.91 8.91 -3.60
CA CYS A 153 -15.50 10.07 -2.94
C CYS A 153 -16.76 10.56 -3.66
N LEU A 154 -16.69 10.75 -4.98
CA LEU A 154 -17.79 11.29 -5.78
C LEU A 154 -18.97 10.32 -5.89
N GLU A 155 -18.71 9.02 -6.02
CA GLU A 155 -19.75 7.99 -6.02
C GLU A 155 -20.46 7.87 -4.66
N THR A 156 -19.73 8.04 -3.56
CA THR A 156 -20.30 7.95 -2.21
C THR A 156 -21.03 9.22 -1.80
N CYS A 157 -20.47 10.39 -2.11
CA CYS A 157 -21.07 11.69 -1.88
C CYS A 157 -20.74 12.59 -3.08
N PRO A 158 -21.69 12.85 -4.00
CA PRO A 158 -21.46 13.72 -5.16
C PRO A 158 -21.05 15.15 -4.81
N ARG A 159 -21.34 15.59 -3.58
CA ARG A 159 -20.95 16.90 -3.04
C ARG A 159 -19.56 16.89 -2.39
N ALA A 160 -18.92 15.73 -2.22
CA ALA A 160 -17.60 15.64 -1.63
C ALA A 160 -16.58 16.45 -2.44
N VAL A 161 -15.65 17.08 -1.72
CA VAL A 161 -14.57 17.85 -2.32
C VAL A 161 -13.25 17.21 -1.92
N LEU A 162 -12.37 17.03 -2.91
CA LEU A 162 -10.99 16.59 -2.71
C LEU A 162 -10.04 17.70 -3.12
N ILE A 163 -9.11 18.04 -2.23
CA ILE A 163 -8.05 19.03 -2.46
C ILE A 163 -6.69 18.37 -2.20
N PRO A 164 -5.79 18.32 -3.20
CA PRO A 164 -4.41 17.88 -2.98
C PRO A 164 -3.74 18.74 -1.90
N ALA A 165 -3.19 18.07 -0.88
CA ALA A 165 -2.61 18.71 0.30
C ALA A 165 -1.13 19.07 0.08
N HIS A 166 -0.68 20.18 0.70
CA HIS A 166 0.72 20.67 0.73
C HIS A 166 1.55 20.29 -0.50
N VAL A 167 1.11 20.75 -1.68
CA VAL A 167 1.40 20.16 -3.00
C VAL A 167 2.87 20.13 -3.43
N TRP A 168 3.79 20.72 -2.65
CA TRP A 168 5.22 20.77 -2.96
C TRP A 168 6.13 19.95 -2.05
N THR A 169 5.64 19.40 -0.93
CA THR A 169 6.55 18.70 0.00
C THR A 169 7.30 17.56 -0.72
N PRO A 170 8.62 17.38 -0.50
CA PRO A 170 9.41 16.50 -1.36
C PRO A 170 8.91 15.05 -1.48
N TRP A 171 8.29 14.53 -0.42
CA TRP A 171 7.99 13.10 -0.26
C TRP A 171 6.51 12.73 -0.36
N PHE A 172 5.59 13.62 0.00
CA PHE A 172 4.16 13.31 0.17
C PHE A 172 3.28 14.37 -0.47
N ALA A 173 3.59 14.74 -1.72
CA ALA A 173 2.88 15.81 -2.39
C ALA A 173 2.69 15.56 -3.88
N LEU A 174 1.69 16.24 -4.44
CA LEU A 174 1.35 16.17 -5.86
C LEU A 174 2.54 16.53 -6.75
N PHE A 175 3.31 17.58 -6.44
CA PHE A 175 4.45 18.07 -7.23
C PHE A 175 5.81 17.89 -6.53
N GLY A 176 5.86 17.10 -5.45
CA GLY A 176 7.08 16.85 -4.68
C GLY A 176 8.27 16.32 -5.51
N SER A 177 9.49 16.76 -5.18
CA SER A 177 10.71 16.44 -5.94
C SER A 177 11.15 14.96 -5.93
N LYS A 178 10.60 14.12 -5.04
CA LYS A 178 10.93 12.68 -4.96
C LYS A 178 9.84 11.76 -5.51
N SER A 179 8.59 12.01 -5.15
CA SER A 179 7.44 11.13 -5.44
C SER A 179 6.35 11.79 -6.30
N GLY A 180 6.41 13.10 -6.49
CA GLY A 180 5.40 13.89 -7.17
C GLY A 180 5.43 13.81 -8.70
N PHE A 181 4.35 14.25 -9.30
CA PHE A 181 4.13 14.41 -10.74
C PHE A 181 4.67 15.76 -11.22
N ASP A 182 4.76 15.92 -12.54
CA ASP A 182 5.05 17.21 -13.17
C ASP A 182 3.75 17.91 -13.62
N ARG A 183 2.65 17.15 -13.73
CA ARG A 183 1.33 17.60 -14.18
C ARG A 183 0.21 17.04 -13.30
N LEU A 184 -0.86 17.81 -13.10
CA LEU A 184 -2.01 17.37 -12.30
C LEU A 184 -2.80 16.26 -13.00
N GLU A 185 -2.93 16.33 -14.32
CA GLU A 185 -3.68 15.33 -15.10
C GLU A 185 -3.04 13.94 -15.03
N ASP A 186 -1.72 13.86 -14.83
CA ASP A 186 -1.03 12.59 -14.65
C ASP A 186 -1.44 11.90 -13.33
N CYS A 187 -1.92 12.66 -12.35
CA CYS A 187 -2.40 12.15 -11.06
C CYS A 187 -3.90 11.80 -11.11
N PHE A 188 -4.75 12.69 -11.61
CA PHE A 188 -6.21 12.52 -11.54
C PHE A 188 -6.86 12.05 -12.84
N GLY A 189 -6.13 11.99 -13.95
CA GLY A 189 -6.62 11.49 -15.23
C GLY A 189 -7.89 12.18 -15.71
N ASP A 190 -8.88 11.36 -16.05
CA ASP A 190 -10.22 11.75 -16.49
C ASP A 190 -10.99 12.59 -15.46
N LEU A 191 -10.65 12.48 -14.18
CA LEU A 191 -11.31 13.22 -13.09
C LEU A 191 -10.59 14.52 -12.71
N SER A 192 -9.55 14.92 -13.44
CA SER A 192 -8.78 16.15 -13.18
C SER A 192 -9.63 17.42 -13.12
N SER A 193 -10.72 17.50 -13.90
CA SER A 193 -11.64 18.65 -13.90
C SER A 193 -12.44 18.84 -12.60
N HIS A 194 -12.45 17.84 -11.72
CA HIS A 194 -13.07 17.94 -10.40
C HIS A 194 -12.16 18.62 -9.37
N ILE A 195 -10.86 18.75 -9.65
CA ILE A 195 -9.93 19.49 -8.82
C ILE A 195 -9.97 20.96 -9.22
N PHE A 196 -10.28 21.84 -8.28
CA PHE A 196 -10.37 23.29 -8.50
C PHE A 196 -9.56 24.10 -7.48
N ALA A 197 -9.02 23.46 -6.45
CA ALA A 197 -8.20 24.11 -5.43
C ALA A 197 -6.98 23.25 -5.11
N LEU A 198 -5.90 23.89 -4.66
CA LEU A 198 -4.65 23.27 -4.26
C LEU A 198 -4.18 23.89 -2.94
N GLU A 199 -3.78 23.06 -1.98
CA GLU A 199 -3.16 23.54 -0.75
C GLU A 199 -1.65 23.72 -0.96
N THR A 200 -1.16 24.94 -0.75
CA THR A 200 0.26 25.30 -0.96
C THR A 200 1.18 24.63 0.07
N GLY A 201 0.77 24.68 1.34
CA GLY A 201 1.52 24.20 2.49
C GLY A 201 2.68 25.13 2.89
N LEU A 202 3.16 24.94 4.12
CA LEU A 202 4.06 25.84 4.89
C LEU A 202 5.43 26.20 4.26
N SER A 203 5.77 25.72 3.07
CA SER A 203 7.08 25.98 2.41
C SER A 203 6.93 26.63 1.03
N SER A 204 5.71 26.96 0.62
CA SER A 204 5.41 27.72 -0.59
C SER A 204 4.25 28.67 -0.35
N ASP A 205 4.20 29.76 -1.10
CA ASP A 205 3.09 30.70 -1.09
C ASP A 205 2.40 30.76 -2.47
N PRO A 206 1.27 31.48 -2.61
CA PRO A 206 0.61 31.64 -3.90
C PRO A 206 1.52 32.27 -4.97
N ALA A 207 2.39 33.22 -4.61
CA ALA A 207 3.27 33.89 -5.57
C ALA A 207 4.26 32.91 -6.23
N MET A 208 4.86 32.01 -5.45
CA MET A 208 5.71 30.92 -5.95
C MET A 208 4.93 30.03 -6.92
N ASN A 209 3.69 29.66 -6.59
CA ASN A 209 2.87 28.80 -7.43
C ASN A 209 2.48 29.47 -8.77
N ARG A 210 2.28 30.79 -8.80
CA ARG A 210 1.97 31.54 -10.03
C ARG A 210 3.15 31.67 -11.02
N LEU A 211 4.33 31.16 -10.67
CA LEU A 211 5.43 30.96 -11.62
C LEU A 211 5.18 29.80 -12.60
N VAL A 212 4.17 28.96 -12.33
CA VAL A 212 3.78 27.79 -13.15
C VAL A 212 2.41 28.06 -13.78
N SER A 213 2.36 28.35 -15.08
CA SER A 213 1.11 28.72 -15.77
C SER A 213 0.00 27.68 -15.68
N ALA A 214 0.36 26.40 -15.63
CA ALA A 214 -0.60 25.30 -15.49
C ALA A 214 -1.42 25.40 -14.19
N LEU A 215 -0.94 26.15 -13.19
CA LEU A 215 -1.63 26.31 -11.90
C LEU A 215 -2.56 27.53 -11.84
N ASP A 216 -2.62 28.36 -12.89
CA ASP A 216 -3.44 29.59 -12.90
C ASP A 216 -4.95 29.31 -12.78
N GLY A 217 -5.41 28.15 -13.25
CA GLY A 217 -6.82 27.74 -13.22
C GLY A 217 -7.29 27.14 -11.89
N TYR A 218 -6.52 27.30 -10.81
CA TYR A 218 -6.81 26.74 -9.49
C TYR A 218 -6.82 27.83 -8.41
N ALA A 219 -7.74 27.68 -7.45
CA ALA A 219 -7.72 28.44 -6.22
C ALA A 219 -6.60 27.92 -5.32
N LEU A 220 -5.68 28.80 -4.93
CA LEU A 220 -4.60 28.46 -4.02
C LEU A 220 -5.09 28.75 -2.60
N ILE A 221 -5.13 27.71 -1.78
CA ILE A 221 -5.55 27.80 -0.38
C ILE A 221 -4.38 27.48 0.54
N SER A 222 -4.43 28.02 1.75
CA SER A 222 -3.36 27.86 2.74
C SER A 222 -3.98 27.48 4.08
N ASN A 223 -3.43 26.48 4.73
CA ASN A 223 -4.00 25.93 5.96
C ASN A 223 -2.90 25.50 6.90
N SER A 224 -3.23 25.50 8.18
CA SER A 224 -2.19 25.35 9.17
C SER A 224 -1.55 23.97 9.17
N ASP A 225 -2.21 22.88 8.75
CA ASP A 225 -1.73 21.51 9.04
C ASP A 225 -1.47 21.36 10.57
N ALA A 226 -2.49 21.73 11.37
CA ALA A 226 -2.36 21.84 12.82
C ALA A 226 -2.30 20.48 13.51
N HIS A 227 -1.16 20.24 14.15
CA HIS A 227 -0.91 19.09 15.04
C HIS A 227 -1.10 19.43 16.53
N SER A 228 -1.41 20.70 16.86
CA SER A 228 -1.73 21.15 18.21
C SER A 228 -2.60 22.40 18.16
N GLY A 229 -3.31 22.73 19.24
CA GLY A 229 -4.19 23.90 19.26
C GLY A 229 -3.44 25.23 19.09
N ALA A 230 -2.22 25.33 19.64
CA ALA A 230 -1.38 26.54 19.51
C ALA A 230 -0.95 26.84 18.06
N ASN A 231 -0.94 25.80 17.23
CA ASN A 231 -0.49 25.81 15.85
C ASN A 231 -1.58 26.19 14.85
N LEU A 232 -2.85 26.32 15.30
CA LEU A 232 -3.98 26.76 14.48
C LEU A 232 -3.76 28.19 13.97
N GLY A 233 -4.20 28.44 12.73
CA GLY A 233 -4.18 29.78 12.12
C GLY A 233 -2.79 30.34 11.81
N ARG A 234 -1.73 29.51 11.82
CA ARG A 234 -0.41 29.92 11.27
C ARG A 234 -0.46 30.09 9.74
N GLU A 235 -1.37 29.37 9.11
CA GLU A 235 -1.92 29.64 7.78
C GLU A 235 -3.44 29.49 7.88
N ALA A 236 -4.18 30.25 7.08
CA ALA A 236 -5.63 30.17 6.99
C ALA A 236 -6.14 30.84 5.70
N ASN A 237 -7.44 30.75 5.48
CA ASN A 237 -8.13 31.33 4.33
C ASN A 237 -9.06 32.46 4.78
N LEU A 238 -9.14 33.50 3.97
CA LEU A 238 -9.99 34.66 4.20
C LEU A 238 -11.20 34.60 3.28
N PHE A 239 -12.38 34.69 3.89
CA PHE A 239 -13.65 34.78 3.20
C PHE A 239 -14.43 35.99 3.67
N ASP A 240 -15.46 36.38 2.92
CA ASP A 240 -16.47 37.33 3.35
C ASP A 240 -17.87 36.86 2.98
N GLY A 241 -18.79 37.00 3.93
CA GLY A 241 -20.17 36.58 3.77
C GLY A 241 -20.66 35.74 4.93
N SER A 242 -21.58 34.82 4.65
CA SER A 242 -22.07 33.83 5.61
C SER A 242 -21.40 32.47 5.35
N PRO A 243 -20.74 31.85 6.34
CA PRO A 243 -20.10 30.56 6.17
C PRO A 243 -21.15 29.47 5.88
N SER A 244 -20.94 28.70 4.81
CA SER A 244 -21.72 27.51 4.48
C SER A 244 -20.87 26.54 3.67
N TYR A 245 -21.22 25.24 3.68
CA TYR A 245 -20.50 24.22 2.92
C TYR A 245 -20.43 24.56 1.43
N ASP A 246 -21.59 24.79 0.79
CA ASP A 246 -21.65 25.06 -0.65
C ASP A 246 -21.03 26.41 -0.99
N GLY A 247 -21.32 27.45 -0.19
CA GLY A 247 -20.79 28.79 -0.43
C GLY A 247 -19.25 28.84 -0.39
N LEU A 248 -18.61 28.08 0.51
CA LEU A 248 -17.15 27.99 0.60
C LEU A 248 -16.54 27.43 -0.69
N PHE A 249 -17.01 26.27 -1.12
CA PHE A 249 -16.43 25.58 -2.27
C PHE A 249 -16.84 26.22 -3.61
N ASP A 250 -18.01 26.84 -3.69
CA ASP A 250 -18.40 27.63 -4.87
C ASP A 250 -17.56 28.91 -4.99
N ALA A 251 -17.25 29.59 -3.89
CA ALA A 251 -16.33 30.71 -3.88
C ALA A 251 -14.93 30.30 -4.39
N LEU A 252 -14.42 29.14 -3.96
CA LEU A 252 -13.16 28.60 -4.46
C LEU A 252 -13.22 28.22 -5.95
N ARG A 253 -14.30 27.59 -6.42
CA ARG A 253 -14.50 27.29 -7.86
C ARG A 253 -14.54 28.55 -8.71
N ARG A 254 -15.23 29.60 -8.26
CA ARG A 254 -15.29 30.90 -8.96
C ARG A 254 -13.93 31.59 -8.97
N SER A 255 -13.21 31.55 -7.86
CA SER A 255 -11.84 32.06 -7.75
C SER A 255 -10.90 31.36 -8.73
N ALA A 256 -10.95 30.01 -8.80
CA ALA A 256 -10.17 29.22 -9.73
C ALA A 256 -10.41 29.59 -11.21
N ARG A 257 -11.65 30.00 -11.53
CA ARG A 257 -12.07 30.44 -12.88
C ARG A 257 -11.91 31.95 -13.12
N HIS A 258 -11.43 32.70 -12.13
CA HIS A 258 -11.31 34.17 -12.17
C HIS A 258 -12.65 34.90 -12.43
N GLU A 259 -13.76 34.29 -11.99
CA GLU A 259 -15.12 34.83 -12.15
C GLU A 259 -15.43 35.93 -11.12
N SER A 260 -16.49 36.73 -11.36
CA SER A 260 -16.93 37.70 -10.35
C SER A 260 -17.61 36.97 -9.20
N GLN A 261 -17.30 37.37 -7.98
CA GLN A 261 -17.97 36.91 -6.77
C GLN A 261 -18.96 37.95 -6.23
N ASP A 262 -19.24 39.02 -6.98
CA ASP A 262 -20.21 40.05 -6.60
C ASP A 262 -21.62 39.47 -6.49
N GLY A 263 -22.33 39.81 -5.42
CA GLY A 263 -23.67 39.31 -5.14
C GLY A 263 -23.73 37.83 -4.70
N GLN A 264 -22.59 37.17 -4.48
CA GLN A 264 -22.56 35.86 -3.83
C GLN A 264 -22.61 36.00 -2.30
N ASP A 265 -23.28 35.07 -1.63
CA ASP A 265 -23.41 35.05 -0.17
C ASP A 265 -22.09 34.73 0.56
N CYS A 266 -21.15 34.09 -0.13
CA CYS A 266 -19.80 33.79 0.36
C CYS A 266 -18.79 34.09 -0.76
N ARG A 267 -17.67 34.74 -0.40
CA ARG A 267 -16.63 35.18 -1.33
C ARG A 267 -15.26 34.83 -0.78
N PHE A 268 -14.39 34.27 -1.62
CA PHE A 268 -12.99 34.01 -1.26
C PHE A 268 -12.17 35.27 -1.51
N LEU A 269 -11.55 35.78 -0.44
CA LEU A 269 -10.78 37.02 -0.46
C LEU A 269 -9.29 36.80 -0.63
N GLY A 270 -8.75 35.69 -0.10
CA GLY A 270 -7.32 35.51 -0.02
C GLY A 270 -6.86 34.52 1.04
N THR A 271 -5.57 34.53 1.33
CA THR A 271 -4.93 33.65 2.29
C THR A 271 -4.10 34.43 3.33
N LEU A 272 -4.04 33.87 4.53
CA LEU A 272 -3.10 34.19 5.58
C LEU A 272 -1.94 33.20 5.47
N GLU A 273 -0.73 33.70 5.24
CA GLU A 273 0.43 32.88 4.91
C GLU A 273 1.46 32.83 6.03
N PHE A 274 2.00 31.64 6.25
CA PHE A 274 3.28 31.45 6.89
C PHE A 274 4.37 31.84 5.89
N TYR A 275 5.43 32.51 6.33
CA TYR A 275 6.53 32.83 5.42
C TYR A 275 7.13 31.52 4.88
N PRO A 276 7.21 31.32 3.55
CA PRO A 276 7.65 30.04 2.99
C PRO A 276 9.07 29.70 3.42
N GLU A 277 9.93 30.69 3.65
CA GLU A 277 11.29 30.52 4.16
C GLU A 277 11.35 29.90 5.55
N GLU A 278 10.35 30.15 6.41
CA GLU A 278 10.28 29.49 7.71
C GLU A 278 9.95 27.99 7.55
N GLY A 279 9.35 27.60 6.43
CA GLY A 279 9.05 26.23 6.06
C GLY A 279 10.25 25.28 6.09
N LYS A 280 10.02 24.05 6.57
CA LYS A 280 11.07 23.03 6.79
C LYS A 280 11.86 22.58 5.56
N TYR A 281 11.27 22.79 4.39
CA TYR A 281 11.78 22.26 3.12
C TYR A 281 11.89 23.36 2.09
N HIS A 282 11.97 24.63 2.48
CA HIS A 282 12.00 25.73 1.53
C HIS A 282 13.23 25.67 0.62
N LEU A 283 14.43 25.63 1.22
CA LEU A 283 15.72 25.55 0.54
C LEU A 283 16.24 24.13 0.40
N ASP A 284 17.23 23.96 -0.48
CA ASP A 284 17.96 22.71 -0.60
C ASP A 284 18.89 22.53 0.59
N GLY A 285 19.08 21.29 1.03
CA GLY A 285 20.08 21.08 2.05
C GLY A 285 20.31 19.66 2.52
N HIS A 286 21.23 19.56 3.46
CA HIS A 286 21.63 18.31 4.10
C HIS A 286 21.88 18.56 5.59
N ARG A 287 20.87 18.23 6.40
CA ARG A 287 20.81 18.52 7.83
C ARG A 287 22.00 17.96 8.62
N ALA A 288 22.39 16.73 8.31
CA ALA A 288 23.48 16.06 9.03
C ALA A 288 24.83 16.78 8.87
N CYS A 289 25.01 17.54 7.80
CA CYS A 289 26.20 18.37 7.57
C CYS A 289 25.93 19.87 7.81
N GLN A 290 24.72 20.26 8.20
CA GLN A 290 24.28 21.66 8.34
C GLN A 290 24.53 22.49 7.06
N VAL A 291 24.32 21.88 5.89
CA VAL A 291 24.45 22.56 4.60
C VAL A 291 23.07 23.05 4.15
N VAL A 292 22.99 24.34 3.84
CA VAL A 292 21.81 25.02 3.28
C VAL A 292 22.27 25.71 2.00
N MET A 293 21.52 25.55 0.92
CA MET A 293 21.85 26.11 -0.39
C MET A 293 20.60 26.63 -1.08
N SER A 294 20.75 27.74 -1.80
CA SER A 294 19.79 28.16 -2.82
C SER A 294 19.75 27.14 -3.97
N PRO A 295 18.65 27.08 -4.76
CA PRO A 295 18.55 26.18 -5.90
C PRO A 295 19.72 26.29 -6.89
N ARG A 296 20.22 27.51 -7.10
CA ARG A 296 21.36 27.78 -7.97
C ARG A 296 22.67 27.19 -7.43
N GLU A 297 22.95 27.36 -6.13
CA GLU A 297 24.16 26.84 -5.49
C GLU A 297 24.16 25.30 -5.47
N ALA A 298 23.01 24.70 -5.18
CA ALA A 298 22.84 23.26 -5.22
C ALA A 298 23.11 22.70 -6.63
N LEU A 299 22.55 23.33 -7.67
CA LEU A 299 22.77 22.91 -9.06
C LEU A 299 24.24 23.06 -9.49
N ALA A 300 24.91 24.14 -9.06
CA ALA A 300 26.34 24.35 -9.30
C ALA A 300 27.22 23.24 -8.67
N CYS A 301 26.73 22.61 -7.60
CA CYS A 301 27.36 21.46 -6.96
C CYS A 301 26.82 20.11 -7.49
N GLY A 302 26.01 20.09 -8.56
CA GLY A 302 25.42 18.85 -9.07
C GLY A 302 24.42 18.20 -8.12
N ASN A 303 23.76 18.98 -7.27
CA ASN A 303 22.81 18.54 -6.24
C ASN A 303 23.40 17.57 -5.19
N ILE A 304 24.72 17.66 -4.94
CA ILE A 304 25.41 16.88 -3.90
C ILE A 304 25.90 17.78 -2.77
N CYS A 305 25.93 17.24 -1.57
CA CYS A 305 26.47 17.91 -0.40
C CYS A 305 28.00 18.04 -0.55
N PRO A 306 28.58 19.25 -0.45
CA PRO A 306 30.02 19.46 -0.60
C PRO A 306 30.83 18.88 0.57
N VAL A 307 30.18 18.58 1.71
CA VAL A 307 30.84 18.07 2.91
C VAL A 307 31.00 16.55 2.88
N CYS A 308 29.97 15.82 2.42
CA CYS A 308 29.93 14.35 2.52
C CYS A 308 29.69 13.62 1.20
N GLY A 309 29.48 14.35 0.09
CA GLY A 309 29.23 13.78 -1.24
C GLY A 309 27.86 13.11 -1.43
N LYS A 310 26.99 13.08 -0.42
CA LYS A 310 25.64 12.52 -0.52
C LYS A 310 24.68 13.49 -1.23
N PRO A 311 23.62 13.01 -1.91
CA PRO A 311 22.62 13.88 -2.53
C PRO A 311 21.95 14.82 -1.53
N LEU A 312 21.70 16.06 -1.94
CA LEU A 312 20.91 17.04 -1.17
C LEU A 312 19.42 16.63 -1.16
N THR A 313 18.72 17.01 -0.09
CA THR A 313 17.26 17.07 -0.12
C THR A 313 16.88 18.31 -0.91
N ILE A 314 16.28 18.11 -2.09
CA ILE A 314 15.80 19.18 -2.96
C ILE A 314 14.55 19.80 -2.32
N GLY A 315 14.63 21.09 -2.03
CA GLY A 315 13.60 21.90 -1.41
C GLY A 315 12.49 22.32 -2.37
N VAL A 316 11.47 22.95 -1.80
CA VAL A 316 10.26 23.41 -2.47
C VAL A 316 10.57 24.51 -3.46
N LEU A 317 11.43 25.48 -3.10
CA LEU A 317 11.80 26.57 -3.99
C LEU A 317 12.44 26.04 -5.27
N HIS A 318 13.39 25.11 -5.15
CA HIS A 318 14.03 24.46 -6.29
C HIS A 318 13.00 23.75 -7.16
N ARG A 319 12.12 22.95 -6.55
CA ARG A 319 11.12 22.17 -7.30
C ARG A 319 10.10 23.05 -8.01
N VAL A 320 9.66 24.16 -7.40
CA VAL A 320 8.83 25.17 -8.06
C VAL A 320 9.58 25.76 -9.25
N TRP A 321 10.83 26.16 -9.09
CA TRP A 321 11.64 26.71 -10.18
C TRP A 321 11.90 25.71 -11.31
N GLU A 322 11.94 24.41 -10.99
CA GLU A 322 12.06 23.34 -11.97
C GLU A 322 10.82 23.23 -12.87
N LEU A 323 9.62 23.46 -12.32
CA LEU A 323 8.36 23.42 -13.07
C LEU A 323 7.92 24.78 -13.61
N ALA A 324 8.48 25.87 -13.09
CA ALA A 324 8.15 27.22 -13.49
C ALA A 324 8.42 27.43 -14.99
N ASP A 325 7.48 28.08 -15.66
CA ASP A 325 7.58 28.56 -17.04
C ASP A 325 7.63 30.10 -17.12
N ARG A 326 7.45 30.80 -15.99
CA ARG A 326 7.61 32.26 -15.84
C ARG A 326 8.78 32.64 -14.94
N GLU A 327 9.27 33.87 -15.12
CA GLU A 327 10.32 34.45 -14.26
C GLU A 327 9.73 35.29 -13.12
N GLU A 328 8.52 35.80 -13.33
CA GLU A 328 7.77 36.58 -12.37
C GLU A 328 6.37 35.97 -12.19
N PRO A 329 5.79 36.04 -10.98
CA PRO A 329 4.43 35.58 -10.72
C PRO A 329 3.41 36.28 -11.64
N ALA A 330 2.47 35.53 -12.20
CA ALA A 330 1.43 36.10 -13.04
C ALA A 330 0.54 37.11 -12.30
N ARG A 331 0.17 38.18 -13.00
CA ARG A 331 -0.82 39.16 -12.52
C ARG A 331 -2.20 38.78 -13.05
N LEU A 332 -2.84 37.83 -12.40
CA LEU A 332 -4.18 37.38 -12.79
C LEU A 332 -5.25 38.40 -12.39
N ASN A 333 -6.32 38.43 -13.17
CA ASN A 333 -7.47 39.28 -12.89
C ASN A 333 -8.20 38.76 -11.66
N ARG A 334 -8.54 39.63 -10.71
CA ARG A 334 -9.21 39.25 -9.45
C ARG A 334 -8.44 38.21 -8.61
N GLU A 335 -7.11 38.19 -8.73
CA GLU A 335 -6.27 37.32 -7.89
C GLU A 335 -6.54 37.62 -6.40
N PRO A 336 -6.79 36.57 -5.59
CA PRO A 336 -6.97 36.70 -4.15
C PRO A 336 -5.77 37.38 -3.46
N ALA A 337 -6.04 38.06 -2.35
CA ALA A 337 -5.00 38.71 -1.56
C ALA A 337 -4.15 37.70 -0.79
N VAL A 338 -2.90 38.04 -0.52
CA VAL A 338 -1.95 37.19 0.22
C VAL A 338 -1.38 38.02 1.36
N HIS A 339 -1.53 37.52 2.59
CA HIS A 339 -1.15 38.25 3.80
C HIS A 339 -0.17 37.42 4.64
N PRO A 340 1.14 37.66 4.53
CA PRO A 340 2.11 36.94 5.34
C PRO A 340 2.05 37.38 6.81
N LEU A 341 2.17 36.42 7.72
CA LEU A 341 2.09 36.66 9.16
C LEU A 341 3.19 35.92 9.93
N ILE A 342 3.54 36.49 11.08
CA ILE A 342 4.35 35.83 12.11
C ILE A 342 3.40 35.62 13.29
N PRO A 343 3.23 34.39 13.81
CA PRO A 343 2.28 34.17 14.88
C PRO A 343 2.67 34.95 16.14
N LEU A 344 1.68 35.34 16.92
CA LEU A 344 1.88 36.30 18.01
C LEU A 344 2.85 35.78 19.11
N PRO A 345 2.85 34.50 19.50
CA PRO A 345 3.83 33.97 20.44
C PRO A 345 5.29 34.15 19.99
N GLU A 346 5.56 34.04 18.69
CA GLU A 346 6.87 34.20 18.07
C GLU A 346 7.32 35.66 18.16
N LEU A 347 6.45 36.60 17.77
CA LEU A 347 6.71 38.04 17.94
C LEU A 347 6.95 38.41 19.40
N VAL A 348 6.10 37.92 20.32
CA VAL A 348 6.25 38.18 21.76
C VAL A 348 7.55 37.57 22.29
N GLY A 349 7.93 36.38 21.84
CA GLY A 349 9.20 35.75 22.20
C GLY A 349 10.40 36.58 21.76
N GLU A 350 10.40 37.04 20.51
CA GLU A 350 11.42 37.91 19.95
C GLU A 350 11.56 39.22 20.74
N LEU A 351 10.44 39.89 21.02
CA LEU A 351 10.39 41.14 21.78
C LEU A 351 10.80 40.97 23.26
N LEU A 352 10.74 39.77 23.81
CA LEU A 352 11.16 39.46 25.18
C LEU A 352 12.54 38.79 25.28
N GLY A 353 13.18 38.49 24.15
CA GLY A 353 14.49 37.83 24.10
C GLY A 353 14.47 36.38 24.60
N VAL A 354 13.33 35.69 24.48
CA VAL A 354 13.12 34.32 24.95
C VAL A 354 12.36 33.49 23.91
N GLY A 355 12.45 32.16 23.97
CA GLY A 355 11.70 31.31 23.04
C GLY A 355 10.18 31.42 23.19
N ALA A 356 9.45 31.28 22.09
CA ALA A 356 7.99 31.35 22.01
C ALA A 356 7.27 30.39 22.97
N ALA A 357 7.86 29.23 23.26
CA ALA A 357 7.31 28.26 24.21
C ALA A 357 7.55 28.60 25.70
N SER A 358 8.24 29.71 26.01
CA SER A 358 8.60 30.04 27.39
C SER A 358 7.39 30.43 28.24
N ARG A 359 7.47 30.20 29.56
CA ARG A 359 6.42 30.63 30.51
C ARG A 359 6.18 32.14 30.44
N LYS A 360 7.22 32.94 30.21
CA LYS A 360 7.11 34.40 30.08
C LYS A 360 6.25 34.79 28.87
N VAL A 361 6.48 34.16 27.72
CA VAL A 361 5.67 34.38 26.51
C VAL A 361 4.24 33.95 26.74
N ARG A 362 4.00 32.76 27.31
CA ARG A 362 2.64 32.27 27.61
C ARG A 362 1.83 33.25 28.45
N VAL A 363 2.44 33.79 29.52
CA VAL A 363 1.78 34.78 30.40
C VAL A 363 1.52 36.09 29.64
N ARG A 364 2.47 36.57 28.84
CA ARG A 364 2.32 37.82 28.08
C ARG A 364 1.28 37.68 26.96
N TYR A 365 1.31 36.59 26.22
CA TYR A 365 0.34 36.23 25.19
C TYR A 365 -1.08 36.17 25.76
N ALA A 366 -1.28 35.45 26.86
CA ALA A 366 -2.58 35.37 27.54
C ALA A 366 -3.12 36.74 27.96
N ARG A 367 -2.24 37.62 28.44
CA ARG A 367 -2.59 38.99 28.81
C ARG A 367 -3.02 39.81 27.58
N LEU A 368 -2.28 39.73 26.47
CA LEU A 368 -2.61 40.41 25.23
C LEU A 368 -3.98 39.97 24.71
N LEU A 369 -4.26 38.66 24.74
CA LEU A 369 -5.58 38.15 24.31
C LEU A 369 -6.74 38.70 25.15
N ARG A 370 -6.53 38.87 26.46
CA ARG A 370 -7.55 39.41 27.38
C ARG A 370 -7.78 40.91 27.19
N GLU A 371 -6.71 41.65 26.92
CA GLU A 371 -6.75 43.12 26.87
C GLU A 371 -7.07 43.66 25.46
N LEU A 372 -6.66 42.95 24.40
CA LEU A 372 -6.78 43.40 23.01
C LEU A 372 -7.67 42.51 22.13
N GLY A 373 -8.08 41.33 22.62
CA GLY A 373 -8.91 40.38 21.87
C GLY A 373 -8.12 39.27 21.16
N PRO A 374 -8.76 38.50 20.26
CA PRO A 374 -8.16 37.35 19.59
C PRO A 374 -6.88 37.66 18.80
N GLU A 375 -6.02 36.65 18.61
CA GLU A 375 -4.71 36.80 17.95
C GLU A 375 -4.80 37.43 16.56
N MET A 376 -5.70 36.95 15.69
CA MET A 376 -5.87 37.47 14.34
C MET A 376 -6.39 38.91 14.32
N ASP A 377 -7.14 39.33 15.33
CA ASP A 377 -7.55 40.72 15.46
C ASP A 377 -6.34 41.60 15.78
N ILE A 378 -5.48 41.18 16.71
CA ILE A 378 -4.23 41.87 17.05
C ILE A 378 -3.31 41.97 15.82
N LEU A 379 -3.08 40.85 15.14
CA LEU A 379 -2.14 40.78 14.02
C LEU A 379 -2.66 41.49 12.77
N CYS A 380 -3.95 41.40 12.47
CA CYS A 380 -4.49 41.82 11.17
C CYS A 380 -5.45 43.01 11.22
N ARG A 381 -6.28 43.15 12.26
CA ARG A 381 -7.42 44.10 12.26
C ARG A 381 -7.20 45.37 13.09
N LEU A 382 -6.55 45.26 14.26
CA LEU A 382 -6.38 46.39 15.16
C LEU A 382 -5.52 47.50 14.54
N PRO A 383 -5.88 48.79 14.72
CA PRO A 383 -5.04 49.92 14.35
C PRO A 383 -3.70 49.88 15.07
N LEU A 384 -2.61 50.20 14.35
CA LEU A 384 -1.26 50.22 14.93
C LEU A 384 -1.14 51.18 16.12
N ALA A 385 -1.91 52.28 16.12
CA ALA A 385 -1.92 53.26 17.20
C ALA A 385 -2.40 52.64 18.53
N ASP A 386 -3.39 51.76 18.49
CA ASP A 386 -3.94 51.09 19.67
C ASP A 386 -2.93 50.06 20.21
N LEU A 387 -2.26 49.33 19.32
CA LEU A 387 -1.19 48.40 19.69
C LEU A 387 0.00 49.14 20.31
N SER A 388 0.44 50.25 19.69
CA SER A 388 1.53 51.08 20.21
C SER A 388 1.18 51.74 21.55
N GLY A 389 -0.08 52.13 21.75
CA GLY A 389 -0.58 52.65 23.02
C GLY A 389 -0.51 51.62 24.15
N HIS A 390 -0.65 50.34 23.83
CA HIS A 390 -0.55 49.23 24.78
C HIS A 390 0.89 48.77 25.04
N TRP A 391 1.63 48.49 23.96
CA TRP A 391 3.04 48.11 24.00
C TRP A 391 3.74 48.66 22.75
N PRO A 392 4.53 49.75 22.85
CA PRO A 392 5.13 50.41 21.69
C PRO A 392 5.91 49.48 20.75
N LEU A 393 6.68 48.54 21.31
CA LEU A 393 7.45 47.56 20.54
C LEU A 393 6.56 46.55 19.80
N LEU A 394 5.38 46.22 20.34
CA LEU A 394 4.41 45.35 19.65
C LEU A 394 3.81 46.06 18.45
N GLY A 395 3.41 47.33 18.60
CA GLY A 395 2.88 48.12 17.49
C GLY A 395 3.89 48.27 16.34
N GLU A 396 5.17 48.49 16.65
CA GLU A 396 6.24 48.53 15.65
C GLU A 396 6.48 47.16 15.00
N ALA A 397 6.57 46.08 15.80
CA ALA A 397 6.75 44.72 15.31
C ALA A 397 5.64 44.28 14.35
N VAL A 398 4.37 44.47 14.74
CA VAL A 398 3.20 44.19 13.90
C VAL A 398 3.19 45.11 12.66
N GLY A 399 3.60 46.38 12.82
CA GLY A 399 3.76 47.32 11.71
C GLY A 399 4.77 46.83 10.65
N ARG A 400 5.96 46.41 11.08
CA ARG A 400 7.00 45.84 10.20
C ARG A 400 6.53 44.56 9.52
N MET A 401 5.89 43.66 10.28
CA MET A 401 5.30 42.43 9.74
C MET A 401 4.26 42.74 8.65
N ARG A 402 3.31 43.64 8.89
CA ARG A 402 2.28 44.04 7.91
C ARG A 402 2.85 44.69 6.65
N ARG A 403 4.05 45.30 6.73
CA ARG A 403 4.78 45.86 5.59
C ARG A 403 5.72 44.86 4.92
N GLY A 404 5.90 43.66 5.48
CA GLY A 404 6.83 42.65 4.99
C GLY A 404 8.31 42.95 5.27
N GLU A 405 8.59 43.89 6.18
CA GLU A 405 9.94 44.28 6.61
C GLU A 405 10.49 43.27 7.64
N VAL A 406 10.86 42.08 7.15
CA VAL A 406 11.29 40.96 7.99
C VAL A 406 12.63 40.37 7.52
N TYR A 407 13.40 39.85 8.47
CA TYR A 407 14.60 39.05 8.22
C TYR A 407 14.21 37.58 8.06
N ARG A 408 14.79 36.90 7.07
CA ARG A 408 14.41 35.53 6.69
C ARG A 408 15.66 34.66 6.55
N GLU A 409 15.65 33.54 7.25
CA GLU A 409 16.61 32.45 7.07
C GLU A 409 15.84 31.18 6.69
N GLY A 410 16.13 30.64 5.51
CA GLY A 410 15.38 29.53 4.93
C GLY A 410 15.58 28.20 5.66
N GLY A 411 14.49 27.48 5.90
CA GLY A 411 14.51 26.10 6.39
C GLY A 411 14.92 25.09 5.32
N TYR A 412 15.40 23.93 5.75
CA TYR A 412 15.99 22.90 4.87
C TYR A 412 15.99 21.50 5.53
N ASP A 413 15.88 20.44 4.72
CA ASP A 413 15.97 19.01 5.13
C ASP A 413 15.24 18.68 6.46
N GLY A 414 14.08 19.30 6.68
CA GLY A 414 13.23 19.05 7.84
C GLY A 414 13.44 19.99 9.04
N GLU A 415 14.33 20.97 8.95
CA GLU A 415 14.51 22.02 9.95
C GLU A 415 13.75 23.28 9.53
N TYR A 416 12.91 23.81 10.43
CA TYR A 416 12.25 25.09 10.21
C TYR A 416 13.29 26.20 10.06
N GLY A 417 13.02 27.12 9.15
CA GLY A 417 13.73 28.39 9.05
C GLY A 417 13.41 29.32 10.20
N VAL A 418 13.84 30.57 10.07
CA VAL A 418 13.65 31.60 11.09
C VAL A 418 13.24 32.89 10.41
N VAL A 419 12.10 33.44 10.82
CA VAL A 419 11.63 34.76 10.38
C VAL A 419 11.49 35.69 11.59
N ARG A 420 12.00 36.91 11.46
CA ARG A 420 12.15 37.88 12.56
C ARG A 420 11.85 39.31 12.10
N VAL A 421 11.32 40.14 13.00
CA VAL A 421 11.08 41.57 12.72
C VAL A 421 12.23 42.48 13.16
N LEU A 422 13.09 42.01 14.06
CA LEU A 422 14.28 42.71 14.53
C LEU A 422 15.53 42.13 13.83
N SER A 423 16.42 43.03 13.44
CA SER A 423 17.76 42.64 13.00
C SER A 423 18.56 42.02 14.16
N PRO A 424 19.58 41.19 13.88
CA PRO A 424 20.47 40.65 14.92
C PRO A 424 21.09 41.74 15.80
N ASP A 425 21.43 42.89 15.21
CA ASP A 425 22.01 44.04 15.93
C ASP A 425 20.97 44.75 16.81
N GLU A 426 19.75 44.99 16.30
CA GLU A 426 18.65 45.55 17.09
C GLU A 426 18.27 44.63 18.26
N ALA A 427 18.19 43.32 18.01
CA ALA A 427 17.93 42.33 19.06
C ALA A 427 19.04 42.31 20.12
N ALA A 428 20.31 42.41 19.73
CA ALA A 428 21.44 42.51 20.65
C ALA A 428 21.46 43.82 21.44
N GLN A 429 20.97 44.92 20.88
CA GLN A 429 20.81 46.21 21.57
C GLN A 429 19.65 46.18 22.55
N LEU A 430 18.53 45.56 22.19
CA LEU A 430 17.32 45.46 23.00
C LEU A 430 17.50 44.53 24.22
N HIS A 431 18.21 43.41 24.04
CA HIS A 431 18.35 42.35 25.05
C HIS A 431 19.74 42.28 25.72
N GLY A 432 20.71 43.07 25.23
CA GLY A 432 22.12 42.99 25.61
C GLY A 432 22.88 41.86 24.89
N LYS A 433 24.21 42.03 24.71
CA LYS A 433 25.05 41.03 24.01
C LYS A 433 24.92 39.63 24.66
N PRO A 434 24.59 38.57 23.89
CA PRO A 434 24.57 37.23 24.43
C PRO A 434 25.98 36.79 24.85
N ARG A 435 26.12 36.22 26.06
CA ARG A 435 27.34 35.47 26.43
C ARG A 435 27.39 34.23 25.52
N SER A 436 28.34 34.20 24.60
CA SER A 436 28.54 33.12 23.63
C SER A 436 28.61 31.75 24.31
N ARG A 437 27.72 30.83 23.93
CA ARG A 437 28.08 29.41 23.86
C ARG A 437 28.86 29.21 22.57
N LYS A 438 30.04 28.61 22.70
CA LYS A 438 31.06 28.41 21.66
C LYS A 438 30.48 28.11 20.28
N ALA A 439 30.60 29.07 19.37
CA ALA A 439 30.59 28.83 17.92
C ALA A 439 32.05 28.81 17.45
N THR A 440 32.43 27.73 16.78
CA THR A 440 33.72 27.55 16.11
C THR A 440 33.76 28.47 14.89
N PRO A 441 34.87 29.18 14.60
CA PRO A 441 34.86 30.24 13.59
C PRO A 441 34.86 29.66 12.17
N ALA A 442 33.84 30.03 11.38
CA ALA A 442 33.92 30.00 9.92
C ALA A 442 34.76 31.21 9.45
N GLN A 443 35.67 30.97 8.52
CA GLN A 443 36.57 31.98 7.97
C GLN A 443 35.81 33.07 7.18
N PRO A 444 36.24 34.34 7.21
CA PRO A 444 35.59 35.43 6.49
C PRO A 444 35.96 35.41 5.00
N ALA A 445 34.95 35.40 4.12
CA ALA A 445 35.10 35.76 2.72
C ALA A 445 35.15 37.30 2.57
N ALA A 446 36.00 37.78 1.67
CA ALA A 446 36.35 39.19 1.47
C ALA A 446 35.17 40.07 0.97
N PRO A 447 35.20 41.40 1.21
CA PRO A 447 34.14 42.32 0.79
C PRO A 447 34.30 42.75 -0.67
N ALA A 448 33.18 42.82 -1.42
CA ALA A 448 33.09 43.54 -2.70
C ALA A 448 32.35 44.89 -2.50
N PRO A 449 32.63 45.91 -3.34
CA PRO A 449 32.43 47.32 -3.00
C PRO A 449 30.99 47.80 -3.27
N GLY A 450 30.57 48.80 -2.48
CA GLY A 450 29.19 49.22 -2.35
C GLY A 450 28.60 50.00 -3.51
N THR A 451 27.26 50.05 -3.48
CA THR A 451 26.44 51.03 -4.19
C THR A 451 25.50 51.66 -3.19
N ALA A 452 25.65 52.97 -2.99
CA ALA A 452 24.82 53.79 -2.13
C ALA A 452 23.37 53.85 -2.65
N HIS A 453 22.40 53.50 -1.81
CA HIS A 453 20.99 53.82 -2.06
C HIS A 453 20.68 55.21 -1.50
N ALA A 454 20.31 56.13 -2.39
CA ALA A 454 19.73 57.43 -2.06
C ALA A 454 18.29 57.27 -1.55
N PRO A 455 17.81 58.12 -0.63
CA PRO A 455 16.43 58.07 -0.13
C PRO A 455 15.49 58.73 -1.15
N SER A 456 14.38 58.07 -1.47
CA SER A 456 13.29 58.62 -2.30
C SER A 456 12.04 58.85 -1.44
N PRO A 457 11.20 59.87 -1.75
CA PRO A 457 10.45 60.61 -0.74
C PRO A 457 9.10 59.98 -0.37
N ALA A 458 8.70 60.19 0.88
CA ALA A 458 7.40 59.81 1.41
C ALA A 458 6.24 60.59 0.73
N PRO A 459 5.12 59.95 0.37
CA PRO A 459 3.88 60.66 0.14
C PRO A 459 3.12 60.85 1.45
N ARG A 460 2.60 62.06 1.61
CA ARG A 460 1.85 62.58 2.76
C ARG A 460 0.53 61.84 2.97
N ALA A 461 0.24 61.58 4.24
CA ALA A 461 -1.03 61.05 4.74
C ALA A 461 -2.17 62.09 4.65
N LEU A 462 -3.36 61.60 4.33
CA LEU A 462 -4.65 62.22 4.63
C LEU A 462 -5.58 61.12 5.17
N CYS A 463 -6.14 61.33 6.36
CA CYS A 463 -7.12 60.46 7.02
C CYS A 463 -8.53 60.74 6.52
N LEU A 464 -9.33 59.70 6.27
CA LEU A 464 -10.56 59.34 7.01
C LEU A 464 -11.24 58.13 6.35
N LEU A 465 -11.92 57.34 7.19
CA LEU A 465 -12.53 56.04 6.94
C LEU A 465 -13.48 55.99 5.72
N ASP A 466 -13.09 55.20 4.71
CA ASP A 466 -13.94 54.28 3.95
C ASP A 466 -13.03 53.39 3.09
N GLY A 467 -13.07 52.08 3.30
CA GLY A 467 -12.26 51.11 2.56
C GLY A 467 -10.84 50.95 3.10
N ILE A 468 -10.55 49.76 3.63
CA ILE A 468 -9.18 49.32 3.96
C ILE A 468 -8.35 49.39 2.66
N PRO A 469 -7.26 50.17 2.56
CA PRO A 469 -6.33 50.00 1.47
C PRO A 469 -5.63 48.66 1.66
N LEU A 470 -5.83 47.75 0.71
CA LEU A 470 -5.03 46.53 0.59
C LEU A 470 -3.55 46.94 0.52
N PRO A 471 -2.67 46.54 1.46
CA PRO A 471 -1.24 46.74 1.28
C PRO A 471 -0.80 46.01 0.01
N ALA A 472 0.07 46.68 -0.75
CA ALA A 472 0.53 46.22 -2.05
C ALA A 472 1.24 44.86 -1.96
N ARG A 473 1.02 44.04 -2.99
CA ARG A 473 1.72 42.79 -3.28
C ARG A 473 3.23 42.94 -3.03
N PRO A 474 3.89 41.98 -2.37
CA PRO A 474 5.35 42.00 -2.28
C PRO A 474 5.92 42.01 -3.69
N ALA A 475 6.66 43.06 -4.04
CA ALA A 475 7.53 43.02 -5.19
C ALA A 475 8.57 41.93 -4.90
N VAL A 476 8.67 40.93 -5.78
CA VAL A 476 9.81 40.03 -5.77
C VAL A 476 11.06 40.92 -5.86
N PRO A 477 12.01 40.86 -4.91
CA PRO A 477 13.25 41.61 -5.03
C PRO A 477 13.86 41.30 -6.40
N HIS A 478 14.34 42.32 -7.11
CA HIS A 478 14.93 42.18 -8.45
C HIS A 478 15.94 41.02 -8.54
N ASP A 479 16.63 40.73 -7.42
CA ASP A 479 17.58 39.65 -7.21
C ASP A 479 17.01 38.22 -7.38
N ALA A 480 15.73 37.98 -7.04
CA ALA A 480 15.14 36.65 -7.12
C ALA A 480 14.74 36.26 -8.56
N ALA A 481 14.27 37.21 -9.37
CA ALA A 481 14.01 36.98 -10.80
C ALA A 481 15.33 36.74 -11.56
N ASP A 482 16.37 37.52 -11.24
CA ASP A 482 17.71 37.33 -11.79
C ASP A 482 18.33 35.99 -11.35
N SER A 483 18.09 35.56 -10.12
CA SER A 483 18.49 34.24 -9.60
C SER A 483 17.77 33.08 -10.31
N LEU A 484 16.47 33.20 -10.60
CA LEU A 484 15.71 32.21 -11.36
C LEU A 484 16.17 32.14 -12.83
N ARG A 485 16.45 33.29 -13.47
CA ARG A 485 17.07 33.33 -14.81
C ARG A 485 18.41 32.59 -14.84
N ALA A 486 19.26 32.87 -13.85
CA ALA A 486 20.55 32.19 -13.73
C ALA A 486 20.39 30.68 -13.49
N PHE A 487 19.43 30.27 -12.66
CA PHE A 487 19.08 28.86 -12.46
C PHE A 487 18.65 28.18 -13.77
N ARG A 488 17.76 28.82 -14.54
CA ARG A 488 17.33 28.31 -15.85
C ARG A 488 18.48 28.21 -16.85
N ALA A 489 19.34 29.23 -16.91
CA ALA A 489 20.51 29.22 -17.77
C ALA A 489 21.49 28.09 -17.41
N ALA A 490 21.68 27.83 -16.10
CA ALA A 490 22.51 26.73 -15.62
C ALA A 490 21.88 25.34 -15.87
N ARG A 491 20.56 25.27 -16.03
CA ARG A 491 19.80 24.05 -16.38
C ARG A 491 19.71 23.80 -17.89
N ALA A 492 19.94 24.81 -18.75
CA ALA A 492 19.76 24.70 -20.19
C ALA A 492 20.48 23.45 -20.75
N PRO A 493 19.81 22.60 -21.55
CA PRO A 493 20.31 21.27 -21.87
C PRO A 493 21.57 21.31 -22.76
N GLN A 494 22.62 20.59 -22.35
CA GLN A 494 23.28 19.70 -23.30
C GLN A 494 22.28 18.57 -23.53
N ASP A 495 21.77 18.43 -24.76
CA ASP A 495 20.69 17.54 -25.17
C ASP A 495 20.56 16.27 -24.30
N ALA A 496 19.67 16.33 -23.31
CA ALA A 496 19.18 15.13 -22.65
C ALA A 496 18.11 14.55 -23.58
N PRO A 497 18.23 13.28 -24.00
CA PRO A 497 17.27 12.69 -24.91
C PRO A 497 15.88 12.71 -24.26
N ALA A 498 14.86 12.95 -25.09
CA ALA A 498 13.47 12.76 -24.73
C ALA A 498 13.29 11.40 -24.04
N PRO A 499 12.28 11.22 -23.16
CA PRO A 499 11.93 9.91 -22.67
C PRO A 499 11.42 9.10 -23.87
N GLU A 500 12.33 8.44 -24.58
CA GLU A 500 12.02 7.36 -25.49
C GLU A 500 11.13 6.41 -24.70
N GLY A 501 9.91 6.20 -25.21
CA GLY A 501 8.98 5.22 -24.66
C GLY A 501 9.76 3.96 -24.35
N ALA A 502 9.76 3.58 -23.06
CA ALA A 502 10.69 2.62 -22.49
C ALA A 502 11.05 1.54 -23.53
N PRO A 503 12.31 1.50 -24.03
CA PRO A 503 12.67 0.50 -24.99
C PRO A 503 12.32 -0.83 -24.36
N SER A 504 11.52 -1.63 -25.08
CA SER A 504 11.34 -3.03 -24.73
C SER A 504 12.76 -3.54 -24.53
N PRO A 505 13.21 -3.93 -23.32
CA PRO A 505 14.60 -4.31 -23.15
C PRO A 505 14.87 -5.37 -24.20
N GLU A 506 15.86 -5.24 -25.07
CA GLU A 506 16.08 -6.23 -26.11
C GLU A 506 16.30 -7.62 -25.48
N PHE A 507 16.02 -8.69 -26.22
CA PHE A 507 16.36 -10.03 -25.73
C PHE A 507 17.89 -10.14 -25.65
N SER A 508 18.42 -10.75 -24.59
CA SER A 508 19.86 -11.03 -24.50
C SER A 508 20.30 -11.99 -25.60
N ASP A 509 21.60 -12.12 -25.85
CA ASP A 509 22.12 -13.07 -26.84
C ASP A 509 21.70 -14.51 -26.52
N GLU A 510 21.73 -14.91 -25.25
CA GLU A 510 21.30 -16.23 -24.80
C GLU A 510 19.78 -16.43 -24.98
N GLN A 511 18.99 -15.38 -24.69
CA GLN A 511 17.54 -15.42 -24.94
C GLN A 511 17.25 -15.51 -26.44
N ARG A 512 17.93 -14.72 -27.28
CA ARG A 512 17.82 -14.78 -28.74
C ARG A 512 18.18 -16.16 -29.27
N ALA A 513 19.26 -16.77 -28.76
CA ALA A 513 19.67 -18.12 -29.13
C ALA A 513 18.60 -19.17 -28.79
N ALA A 514 17.97 -19.07 -27.60
CA ALA A 514 16.86 -19.95 -27.22
C ALA A 514 15.62 -19.74 -28.10
N LEU A 515 15.30 -18.49 -28.45
CA LEU A 515 14.18 -18.14 -29.33
C LEU A 515 14.36 -18.61 -30.78
N ALA A 516 15.60 -18.62 -31.27
CA ALA A 516 15.98 -19.05 -32.61
C ALA A 516 16.21 -20.56 -32.73
N ALA A 517 16.02 -21.33 -31.66
CA ALA A 517 16.19 -22.77 -31.68
C ALA A 517 15.26 -23.44 -32.70
N GLY A 518 15.74 -24.53 -33.31
CA GLY A 518 15.00 -25.29 -34.32
C GLY A 518 13.76 -26.01 -33.77
N PRO A 519 13.15 -26.90 -34.56
CA PRO A 519 12.02 -27.71 -34.12
C PRO A 519 12.42 -28.84 -33.16
N GLU A 520 13.72 -29.12 -32.97
CA GLU A 520 14.19 -30.13 -32.03
C GLU A 520 13.73 -29.83 -30.58
N PRO A 521 13.65 -30.83 -29.69
CA PRO A 521 13.30 -30.61 -28.29
C PRO A 521 14.23 -29.61 -27.62
N VAL A 522 13.66 -28.56 -27.01
CA VAL A 522 14.42 -27.51 -26.31
C VAL A 522 14.12 -27.52 -24.82
N LEU A 523 15.17 -27.42 -24.00
CA LEU A 523 15.10 -27.13 -22.57
C LEU A 523 15.87 -25.86 -22.25
N VAL A 524 15.19 -24.89 -21.63
CA VAL A 524 15.79 -23.65 -21.15
C VAL A 524 15.89 -23.68 -19.63
N LEU A 525 17.11 -23.79 -19.13
CA LEU A 525 17.44 -23.72 -17.71
C LEU A 525 17.65 -22.26 -17.31
N ALA A 526 16.61 -21.67 -16.75
CA ALA A 526 16.53 -20.23 -16.51
C ALA A 526 16.52 -19.92 -15.02
N GLY A 527 17.54 -19.19 -14.57
CA GLY A 527 17.65 -18.74 -13.19
C GLY A 527 16.54 -17.74 -12.78
N PRO A 528 16.52 -17.36 -11.49
CA PRO A 528 15.54 -16.43 -10.95
C PRO A 528 15.65 -15.07 -11.65
N GLY A 529 14.54 -14.58 -12.20
CA GLY A 529 14.51 -13.29 -12.88
C GLY A 529 15.17 -13.28 -14.26
N ALA A 530 15.50 -14.43 -14.85
CA ALA A 530 16.04 -14.52 -16.21
C ALA A 530 15.03 -14.23 -17.33
N GLY A 531 13.77 -13.92 -16.97
CA GLY A 531 12.71 -13.60 -17.92
C GLY A 531 12.01 -14.81 -18.53
N LYS A 532 11.76 -15.88 -17.75
CA LYS A 532 11.11 -17.13 -18.23
C LYS A 532 9.83 -16.88 -19.04
N THR A 533 8.85 -16.20 -18.44
CA THR A 533 7.59 -15.83 -19.10
C THR A 533 7.81 -14.98 -20.36
N ARG A 534 8.82 -14.10 -20.33
CA ARG A 534 9.18 -13.26 -21.47
C ARG A 534 9.74 -14.09 -22.63
N VAL A 535 10.58 -15.08 -22.35
CA VAL A 535 11.11 -16.03 -23.34
C VAL A 535 9.99 -16.91 -23.90
N LEU A 536 9.07 -17.41 -23.07
CA LEU A 536 7.91 -18.19 -23.54
C LEU A 536 7.02 -17.39 -24.49
N VAL A 537 6.63 -16.17 -24.10
CA VAL A 537 5.84 -15.28 -24.97
C VAL A 537 6.62 -14.94 -26.23
N GLY A 538 7.91 -14.63 -26.13
CA GLY A 538 8.77 -14.39 -27.28
C GLY A 538 8.82 -15.58 -28.25
N ARG A 539 8.85 -16.82 -27.73
CA ARG A 539 8.87 -18.04 -28.54
C ARG A 539 7.54 -18.23 -29.25
N LEU A 540 6.41 -18.06 -28.57
CA LEU A 540 5.08 -18.10 -29.21
C LEU A 540 4.96 -17.07 -30.33
N LEU A 541 5.39 -15.82 -30.09
CA LEU A 541 5.38 -14.77 -31.10
C LEU A 541 6.27 -15.10 -32.30
N SER A 542 7.46 -15.66 -32.07
CA SER A 542 8.36 -16.13 -33.13
C SER A 542 7.72 -17.23 -33.98
N LEU A 543 7.07 -18.22 -33.35
CA LEU A 543 6.38 -19.30 -34.05
C LEU A 543 5.18 -18.80 -34.88
N LEU A 544 4.40 -17.87 -34.32
CA LEU A 544 3.30 -17.22 -35.06
C LEU A 544 3.81 -16.39 -36.25
N ALA A 545 4.96 -15.72 -36.11
CA ALA A 545 5.58 -14.98 -37.20
C ALA A 545 6.05 -15.89 -38.35
N CYS A 546 6.27 -17.18 -38.08
CA CYS A 546 6.54 -18.21 -39.09
C CYS A 546 5.26 -18.77 -39.74
N ASN A 547 4.11 -18.12 -39.59
CA ASN A 547 2.79 -18.54 -40.13
C ASN A 547 2.28 -19.89 -39.61
N LEU A 548 2.65 -20.28 -38.38
CA LEU A 548 2.05 -21.44 -37.73
C LEU A 548 0.63 -21.10 -37.21
N PRO A 549 -0.37 -21.98 -37.43
CA PRO A 549 -1.71 -21.79 -36.89
C PRO A 549 -1.70 -21.72 -35.36
N ALA A 550 -2.45 -20.77 -34.78
CA ALA A 550 -2.51 -20.59 -33.33
C ALA A 550 -3.07 -21.82 -32.59
N GLU A 551 -3.95 -22.59 -33.24
CA GLU A 551 -4.49 -23.86 -32.74
C GLU A 551 -3.44 -24.96 -32.54
N ASP A 552 -2.36 -24.93 -33.34
CA ASP A 552 -1.25 -25.88 -33.24
C ASP A 552 -0.27 -25.56 -32.10
N LEU A 553 -0.45 -24.41 -31.44
CA LEU A 553 0.39 -23.92 -30.36
C LEU A 553 -0.30 -24.11 -29.00
N LEU A 554 0.37 -24.80 -28.08
CA LEU A 554 -0.09 -25.00 -26.71
C LEU A 554 0.96 -24.49 -25.71
N ALA A 555 0.55 -23.61 -24.79
CA ALA A 555 1.34 -23.22 -23.63
C ALA A 555 0.74 -23.82 -22.35
N ILE A 556 1.55 -24.57 -21.62
CA ILE A 556 1.20 -25.21 -20.36
C ILE A 556 1.89 -24.46 -19.23
N THR A 557 1.11 -24.05 -18.23
CA THR A 557 1.61 -23.37 -17.04
C THR A 557 1.26 -24.15 -15.77
N PHE A 558 1.98 -23.90 -14.68
CA PHE A 558 1.72 -24.59 -13.40
C PHE A 558 0.55 -23.98 -12.60
N THR A 559 0.22 -22.71 -12.82
CA THR A 559 -0.85 -22.01 -12.08
C THR A 559 -1.80 -21.30 -13.02
N ARG A 560 -3.09 -21.24 -12.67
CA ARG A 560 -4.10 -20.48 -13.44
C ARG A 560 -3.76 -18.99 -13.56
N ARG A 561 -3.08 -18.42 -12.55
CA ARG A 561 -2.61 -17.04 -12.56
C ARG A 561 -1.56 -16.83 -13.66
N ALA A 562 -0.57 -17.73 -13.76
CA ALA A 562 0.44 -17.67 -14.82
C ALA A 562 -0.18 -17.83 -16.22
N ALA A 563 -1.16 -18.73 -16.37
CA ALA A 563 -1.92 -18.85 -17.62
C ALA A 563 -2.66 -17.56 -17.99
N ALA A 564 -3.37 -16.95 -17.04
CA ALA A 564 -4.11 -15.71 -17.26
C ALA A 564 -3.18 -14.55 -17.63
N GLU A 565 -2.05 -14.42 -16.94
CA GLU A 565 -1.04 -13.40 -17.23
C GLU A 565 -0.42 -13.59 -18.63
N MET A 566 -0.11 -14.82 -19.01
CA MET A 566 0.42 -15.12 -20.34
C MET A 566 -0.60 -14.79 -21.44
N ARG A 567 -1.88 -15.14 -21.24
CA ARG A 567 -2.97 -14.74 -22.15
C ARG A 567 -3.09 -13.23 -22.28
N GLN A 568 -3.04 -12.49 -21.17
CA GLN A 568 -3.10 -11.03 -21.18
C GLN A 568 -1.91 -10.41 -21.94
N ARG A 569 -0.69 -10.95 -21.73
CA ARG A 569 0.52 -10.51 -22.44
C ARG A 569 0.45 -10.78 -23.95
N LEU A 570 -0.13 -11.92 -24.36
CA LEU A 570 -0.37 -12.23 -25.76
C LEU A 570 -1.43 -11.28 -26.34
N GLN A 571 -2.58 -11.11 -25.67
CA GLN A 571 -3.65 -10.18 -26.09
C GLN A 571 -3.14 -8.76 -26.29
N ALA A 572 -2.28 -8.25 -25.40
CA ALA A 572 -1.71 -6.91 -25.54
C ALA A 572 -0.82 -6.73 -26.80
N ARG A 573 -0.45 -7.81 -27.49
CA ARG A 573 0.38 -7.80 -28.70
C ARG A 573 -0.42 -8.04 -29.99
N PHE A 574 -1.71 -8.33 -29.90
CA PHE A 574 -2.56 -8.63 -31.05
C PHE A 574 -3.86 -7.79 -31.05
N PRO A 575 -4.50 -7.57 -32.21
CA PRO A 575 -5.84 -6.97 -32.29
C PRO A 575 -6.88 -7.84 -31.57
N ALA A 576 -7.95 -7.23 -31.04
CA ALA A 576 -8.97 -7.89 -30.22
C ALA A 576 -9.67 -9.11 -30.88
N ALA A 577 -9.64 -9.22 -32.21
CA ALA A 577 -10.28 -10.30 -32.98
C ALA A 577 -9.33 -11.45 -33.37
N ALA A 578 -8.05 -11.43 -32.95
CA ALA A 578 -7.08 -12.47 -33.31
C ALA A 578 -7.32 -13.78 -32.54
N VAL A 579 -7.22 -14.92 -33.24
CA VAL A 579 -7.17 -16.24 -32.61
C VAL A 579 -5.82 -16.40 -31.91
N LEU A 580 -5.83 -16.66 -30.61
CA LEU A 580 -4.63 -16.76 -29.79
C LEU A 580 -4.27 -18.23 -29.48
N PRO A 581 -2.99 -18.54 -29.24
CA PRO A 581 -2.56 -19.85 -28.77
C PRO A 581 -3.32 -20.30 -27.52
N SER A 582 -3.58 -21.61 -27.42
CA SER A 582 -4.16 -22.19 -26.20
C SER A 582 -3.16 -22.03 -25.04
N CYS A 583 -3.62 -21.53 -23.89
CA CYS A 583 -2.77 -21.35 -22.72
C CYS A 583 -3.54 -21.61 -21.42
N ASP A 584 -3.24 -22.73 -20.76
CA ASP A 584 -3.81 -23.07 -19.45
C ASP A 584 -2.93 -24.05 -18.64
N THR A 585 -3.43 -24.53 -17.51
CA THR A 585 -2.84 -25.61 -16.71
C THR A 585 -3.29 -26.98 -17.21
N LEU A 586 -2.49 -28.02 -16.99
CA LEU A 586 -2.87 -29.40 -17.36
C LEU A 586 -4.22 -29.83 -16.77
N HIS A 587 -4.49 -29.45 -15.51
CA HIS A 587 -5.76 -29.78 -14.85
C HIS A 587 -6.95 -29.08 -15.50
N ALA A 588 -6.80 -27.82 -15.93
CA ALA A 588 -7.87 -27.09 -16.62
C ALA A 588 -8.15 -27.71 -17.99
N LEU A 589 -7.12 -28.04 -18.77
CA LEU A 589 -7.26 -28.72 -20.06
C LEU A 589 -7.95 -30.09 -19.89
N ALA A 590 -7.53 -30.86 -18.88
CA ALA A 590 -8.12 -32.14 -18.56
C ALA A 590 -9.58 -32.03 -18.10
N TRP A 591 -9.91 -30.98 -17.32
CA TRP A 591 -11.28 -30.70 -16.89
C TRP A 591 -12.19 -30.33 -18.06
N ASP A 592 -11.72 -29.48 -18.97
CA ASP A 592 -12.48 -29.10 -20.16
C ASP A 592 -12.74 -30.30 -21.06
N PHE A 593 -11.74 -31.17 -21.25
CA PHE A 593 -11.90 -32.45 -21.96
C PHE A 593 -12.93 -33.37 -21.27
N LEU A 594 -12.82 -33.54 -19.95
CA LEU A 594 -13.72 -34.41 -19.20
C LEU A 594 -15.18 -33.93 -19.26
N ARG A 595 -15.41 -32.62 -19.15
CA ARG A 595 -16.77 -32.04 -19.23
C ARG A 595 -17.42 -32.17 -20.61
N GLN A 596 -16.63 -32.26 -21.68
CA GLN A 596 -17.18 -32.53 -23.01
C GLN A 596 -17.75 -33.95 -23.11
N GLY A 597 -17.13 -34.92 -22.43
CA GLY A 597 -17.59 -36.31 -22.37
C GLY A 597 -18.63 -36.60 -21.28
N ASP A 598 -18.58 -35.88 -20.15
CA ASP A 598 -19.51 -36.00 -19.02
C ASP A 598 -19.90 -34.60 -18.48
N PRO A 599 -20.92 -33.94 -19.07
CA PRO A 599 -21.33 -32.59 -18.67
C PRO A 599 -21.82 -32.46 -17.22
N GLN A 600 -22.20 -33.58 -16.58
CA GLN A 600 -22.75 -33.61 -15.22
C GLN A 600 -21.68 -33.96 -14.17
N ALA A 601 -20.43 -34.21 -14.57
CA ALA A 601 -19.34 -34.57 -13.67
C ALA A 601 -19.15 -33.56 -12.53
N VAL A 602 -18.89 -34.07 -11.33
CA VAL A 602 -18.62 -33.25 -10.13
C VAL A 602 -17.15 -33.37 -9.73
N LEU A 603 -16.42 -32.26 -9.79
CA LEU A 603 -15.03 -32.17 -9.30
C LEU A 603 -14.99 -31.94 -7.78
N LEU A 604 -14.33 -32.85 -7.06
CA LEU A 604 -14.10 -32.80 -5.64
C LEU A 604 -12.89 -31.90 -5.32
N SER A 605 -13.01 -31.06 -4.30
CA SER A 605 -11.85 -30.41 -3.68
C SER A 605 -10.97 -31.44 -2.96
N GLU A 606 -9.72 -31.09 -2.62
CA GLU A 606 -8.86 -31.99 -1.85
C GLU A 606 -9.48 -32.41 -0.49
N GLU A 607 -10.20 -31.50 0.18
CA GLU A 607 -10.87 -31.78 1.44
C GLU A 607 -12.06 -32.73 1.23
N ALA A 608 -12.91 -32.44 0.23
CA ALA A 608 -14.01 -33.32 -0.15
C ALA A 608 -13.52 -34.71 -0.56
N ALA A 609 -12.41 -34.80 -1.29
CA ALA A 609 -11.79 -36.06 -1.66
C ALA A 609 -11.35 -36.87 -0.44
N ARG A 610 -10.73 -36.23 0.57
CA ARG A 610 -10.37 -36.87 1.85
C ARG A 610 -11.58 -37.31 2.66
N ASP A 611 -12.66 -36.52 2.65
CA ASP A 611 -13.90 -36.86 3.34
C ASP A 611 -14.61 -38.04 2.67
N ILE A 612 -14.68 -38.06 1.34
CA ILE A 612 -15.21 -39.20 0.59
C ILE A 612 -14.33 -40.43 0.78
N PHE A 613 -13.01 -40.27 0.83
CA PHE A 613 -12.09 -41.37 1.16
C PHE A 613 -12.36 -41.94 2.56
N ARG A 614 -12.65 -41.09 3.55
CA ARG A 614 -13.07 -41.50 4.89
C ARG A 614 -14.41 -42.24 4.86
N LEU A 615 -15.40 -41.74 4.13
CA LEU A 615 -16.72 -42.36 4.01
C LEU A 615 -16.66 -43.74 3.32
N ALA A 616 -15.82 -43.87 2.31
CA ALA A 616 -15.57 -45.14 1.63
C ALA A 616 -14.82 -46.16 2.51
N ASN A 617 -14.18 -45.70 3.59
CA ASN A 617 -13.32 -46.50 4.47
C ASN A 617 -13.66 -46.32 5.96
N PRO A 618 -14.88 -46.67 6.41
CA PRO A 618 -15.35 -46.40 7.77
C PRO A 618 -14.59 -47.16 8.86
N GLY A 619 -13.86 -48.22 8.51
CA GLY A 619 -13.10 -49.06 9.45
C GLY A 619 -11.67 -48.58 9.75
N LEU A 620 -11.23 -47.45 9.18
CA LEU A 620 -9.87 -46.93 9.36
C LEU A 620 -9.83 -45.76 10.36
N ASP A 621 -8.79 -45.71 11.20
CA ASP A 621 -8.52 -44.56 12.07
C ASP A 621 -7.97 -43.35 11.27
N ALA A 622 -7.93 -42.18 11.91
CA ALA A 622 -7.57 -40.93 11.25
C ALA A 622 -6.13 -40.89 10.69
N ASP A 623 -5.15 -41.50 11.36
CA ASP A 623 -3.77 -41.53 10.89
C ASP A 623 -3.62 -42.49 9.70
N SER A 624 -4.24 -43.66 9.79
CA SER A 624 -4.30 -44.62 8.68
C SER A 624 -4.98 -44.04 7.45
N LEU A 625 -6.13 -43.37 7.60
CA LEU A 625 -6.82 -42.68 6.51
C LEU A 625 -5.91 -41.68 5.80
N ARG A 626 -5.21 -40.84 6.58
CA ARG A 626 -4.28 -39.86 6.04
C ARG A 626 -3.13 -40.52 5.28
N ARG A 627 -2.45 -41.50 5.89
CA ARG A 627 -1.31 -42.19 5.27
C ARG A 627 -1.71 -42.93 3.99
N HIS A 628 -2.84 -43.62 3.99
CA HIS A 628 -3.32 -44.36 2.82
C HIS A 628 -3.76 -43.44 1.67
N PHE A 629 -4.43 -42.33 1.96
CA PHE A 629 -4.77 -41.33 0.95
C PHE A 629 -3.52 -40.68 0.36
N ASP A 630 -2.57 -40.25 1.20
CA ASP A 630 -1.31 -39.64 0.76
C ASP A 630 -0.50 -40.62 -0.12
N ALA A 631 -0.46 -41.91 0.25
CA ALA A 631 0.20 -42.95 -0.55
C ALA A 631 -0.50 -43.18 -1.91
N TYR A 632 -1.83 -43.24 -1.92
CA TYR A 632 -2.59 -43.40 -3.16
C TYR A 632 -2.41 -42.20 -4.11
N ALA A 633 -2.50 -40.98 -3.59
CA ALA A 633 -2.28 -39.76 -4.36
C ALA A 633 -0.87 -39.71 -4.96
N LEU A 634 0.15 -40.04 -4.17
CA LEU A 634 1.55 -40.07 -4.64
C LEU A 634 1.76 -41.13 -5.72
N TRP A 635 1.23 -42.34 -5.55
CA TRP A 635 1.32 -43.39 -6.57
C TRP A 635 0.68 -42.94 -7.89
N ARG A 636 -0.51 -42.31 -7.83
CA ARG A 636 -1.18 -41.78 -9.02
C ARG A 636 -0.32 -40.72 -9.70
N GLU A 637 0.31 -39.81 -8.97
CA GLU A 637 1.19 -38.80 -9.58
C GLU A 637 2.44 -39.39 -10.25
N GLN A 638 2.89 -40.57 -9.84
CA GLN A 638 4.03 -41.28 -10.41
C GLN A 638 3.66 -42.21 -11.58
N GLU A 639 2.38 -42.56 -11.74
CA GLU A 639 1.91 -43.52 -12.74
C GLU A 639 1.92 -42.92 -14.16
N GLN A 640 2.51 -43.60 -15.14
CA GLN A 640 2.71 -43.06 -16.50
C GLN A 640 1.90 -43.76 -17.59
N HIS A 641 1.10 -44.78 -17.28
CA HIS A 641 0.35 -45.58 -18.26
C HIS A 641 -1.15 -45.23 -18.31
N GLY A 642 -1.62 -44.28 -17.51
CA GLY A 642 -3.03 -43.90 -17.43
C GLY A 642 -3.87 -44.89 -16.61
N ARG A 643 -3.24 -45.61 -15.67
CA ARG A 643 -3.91 -46.57 -14.78
C ARG A 643 -4.44 -45.83 -13.55
N ARG A 644 -5.69 -46.13 -13.19
CA ARG A 644 -6.31 -45.63 -11.93
C ARG A 644 -5.83 -46.38 -10.70
N LEU A 645 -5.51 -47.67 -10.85
CA LEU A 645 -5.07 -48.56 -9.77
C LEU A 645 -3.84 -49.39 -10.19
N PRO A 646 -2.98 -49.76 -9.23
CA PRO A 646 -1.88 -50.69 -9.47
C PRO A 646 -2.36 -52.08 -9.94
N PRO A 647 -1.56 -52.81 -10.75
CA PRO A 647 -1.85 -54.21 -11.08
C PRO A 647 -1.80 -55.11 -9.83
N ASP A 648 -2.63 -56.16 -9.81
CA ASP A 648 -2.69 -57.13 -8.71
C ASP A 648 -1.41 -57.97 -8.65
N ALA A 649 -0.62 -57.74 -7.60
CA ALA A 649 0.53 -58.53 -7.13
C ALA A 649 1.84 -58.46 -7.95
N GLY A 650 2.89 -57.93 -7.31
CA GLY A 650 4.30 -58.27 -7.66
C GLY A 650 5.28 -57.11 -7.61
N GLU A 651 4.88 -55.90 -8.04
CA GLU A 651 5.82 -54.80 -8.29
C GLU A 651 5.23 -53.47 -7.80
N LEU A 652 5.32 -53.21 -6.49
CA LEU A 652 5.07 -51.88 -5.92
C LEU A 652 6.42 -51.32 -5.43
N PRO A 653 7.10 -50.44 -6.18
CA PRO A 653 8.51 -50.17 -5.94
C PRO A 653 8.87 -49.27 -4.73
N LEU A 654 7.93 -48.64 -4.00
CA LEU A 654 8.31 -47.38 -3.33
C LEU A 654 7.94 -47.15 -1.87
N LEU A 655 7.30 -48.07 -1.17
CA LEU A 655 7.06 -47.91 0.28
C LEU A 655 7.26 -49.27 0.95
N GLY A 656 8.38 -49.43 1.66
CA GLY A 656 8.83 -50.67 2.32
C GLY A 656 7.95 -51.20 3.46
N THR A 657 6.63 -51.25 3.26
CA THR A 657 5.66 -51.95 4.12
C THR A 657 4.96 -53.03 3.30
N PRO A 658 5.19 -54.33 3.59
CA PRO A 658 4.60 -55.45 2.87
C PRO A 658 3.15 -55.71 3.31
N SER A 659 2.28 -54.71 3.20
CA SER A 659 0.85 -54.91 3.44
C SER A 659 -0.02 -54.20 2.39
N LEU A 660 -1.00 -54.94 1.90
CA LEU A 660 -2.07 -54.56 0.97
C LEU A 660 -3.15 -53.53 1.47
N PRO A 661 -3.17 -52.93 2.70
CA PRO A 661 -4.31 -52.12 3.17
C PRO A 661 -4.65 -50.86 2.34
N TRP A 662 -3.66 -50.10 1.87
CA TRP A 662 -3.94 -48.83 1.17
C TRP A 662 -4.56 -49.06 -0.22
N LEU A 663 -4.21 -50.15 -0.91
CA LEU A 663 -4.78 -50.51 -2.21
C LEU A 663 -6.26 -50.91 -2.07
N THR A 664 -6.59 -51.67 -1.03
CA THR A 664 -8.00 -51.98 -0.70
C THR A 664 -8.79 -50.70 -0.43
N ALA A 665 -8.21 -49.77 0.32
CA ALA A 665 -8.86 -48.49 0.61
C ALA A 665 -9.03 -47.61 -0.64
N ALA A 666 -8.05 -47.62 -1.55
CA ALA A 666 -8.12 -46.95 -2.84
C ALA A 666 -9.20 -47.55 -3.75
N ARG A 667 -9.33 -48.88 -3.79
CA ARG A 667 -10.41 -49.59 -4.53
C ARG A 667 -11.79 -49.22 -4.00
N ALA A 668 -11.97 -49.21 -2.69
CA ALA A 668 -13.23 -48.81 -2.07
C ALA A 668 -13.57 -47.35 -2.44
N TYR A 669 -12.58 -46.45 -2.39
CA TYR A 669 -12.76 -45.05 -2.76
C TYR A 669 -13.11 -44.85 -4.25
N ASP A 670 -12.41 -45.51 -5.18
CA ASP A 670 -12.71 -45.43 -6.60
C ASP A 670 -14.08 -46.03 -6.95
N ALA A 671 -14.44 -47.17 -6.34
CA ALA A 671 -15.76 -47.77 -6.50
C ALA A 671 -16.86 -46.82 -5.98
N PHE A 672 -16.61 -46.18 -4.83
CA PHE A 672 -17.51 -45.19 -4.27
C PHE A 672 -17.71 -44.01 -5.22
N LYS A 673 -16.63 -43.43 -5.78
CA LYS A 673 -16.73 -42.34 -6.78
C LYS A 673 -17.57 -42.74 -8.01
N GLN A 674 -17.40 -43.98 -8.49
CA GLN A 674 -18.06 -44.50 -9.69
C GLN A 674 -19.53 -44.90 -9.48
N SER A 675 -19.91 -45.29 -8.26
CA SER A 675 -21.29 -45.71 -7.95
C SER A 675 -22.28 -44.55 -7.81
N HIS A 676 -21.79 -43.30 -7.75
CA HIS A 676 -22.63 -42.10 -7.62
C HIS A 676 -23.11 -41.60 -8.99
N GLN A 677 -24.32 -41.00 -9.00
CA GLN A 677 -24.85 -40.28 -10.15
C GLN A 677 -25.26 -38.85 -9.73
N PRO A 678 -24.63 -37.80 -10.28
CA PRO A 678 -23.53 -37.84 -11.25
C PRO A 678 -22.21 -38.38 -10.69
N ARG A 679 -21.30 -38.79 -11.58
CA ARG A 679 -20.00 -39.34 -11.19
C ARG A 679 -19.15 -38.29 -10.48
N LEU A 680 -18.45 -38.74 -9.44
CA LEU A 680 -17.53 -37.91 -8.67
C LEU A 680 -16.11 -38.07 -9.21
N HIS A 681 -15.41 -36.96 -9.37
CA HIS A 681 -14.03 -36.90 -9.87
C HIS A 681 -13.15 -36.12 -8.90
N ASP A 682 -11.98 -36.62 -8.56
CA ASP A 682 -10.93 -35.83 -7.91
C ASP A 682 -9.94 -35.25 -8.93
N TYR A 683 -9.00 -34.41 -8.48
CA TYR A 683 -8.01 -33.79 -9.37
C TYR A 683 -7.12 -34.80 -10.11
N ALA A 684 -6.82 -35.94 -9.50
CA ALA A 684 -6.01 -36.96 -10.14
C ALA A 684 -6.80 -37.72 -11.22
N ASP A 685 -8.14 -37.85 -11.09
CA ASP A 685 -8.99 -38.45 -12.14
C ASP A 685 -8.91 -37.66 -13.45
N LEU A 686 -8.72 -36.34 -13.36
CA LEU A 686 -8.53 -35.47 -14.52
C LEU A 686 -7.28 -35.89 -15.29
N LEU A 687 -6.14 -36.00 -14.60
CA LEU A 687 -4.87 -36.36 -15.25
C LEU A 687 -4.87 -37.81 -15.75
N ASP A 688 -5.50 -38.74 -15.03
CA ASP A 688 -5.61 -40.15 -15.43
C ASP A 688 -6.34 -40.30 -16.76
N SER A 689 -7.52 -39.67 -16.86
CA SER A 689 -8.35 -39.72 -18.06
C SER A 689 -7.68 -38.99 -19.24
N PHE A 690 -7.07 -37.84 -18.97
CA PHE A 690 -6.40 -37.04 -20.00
C PHE A 690 -5.15 -37.74 -20.55
N LEU A 691 -4.34 -38.40 -19.71
CA LEU A 691 -3.20 -39.21 -20.16
C LEU A 691 -3.65 -40.39 -21.03
N LEU A 692 -4.73 -41.07 -20.63
CA LEU A 692 -5.27 -42.18 -21.41
C LEU A 692 -5.76 -41.73 -22.77
N ALA A 693 -6.48 -40.60 -22.83
CA ALA A 693 -6.95 -39.99 -24.08
C ALA A 693 -5.78 -39.56 -24.98
N ALA A 694 -4.75 -38.91 -24.40
CA ALA A 694 -3.54 -38.51 -25.12
C ALA A 694 -2.86 -39.72 -25.79
N LYS A 695 -2.67 -40.82 -25.04
CA LYS A 695 -2.06 -42.05 -25.56
C LYS A 695 -2.87 -42.77 -26.62
N ARG A 696 -4.19 -42.54 -26.66
CA ARG A 696 -5.09 -43.10 -27.68
C ARG A 696 -5.21 -42.21 -28.92
N GLY A 697 -4.60 -41.03 -28.93
CA GLY A 697 -4.74 -40.05 -30.01
C GLY A 697 -6.12 -39.39 -30.05
N GLU A 698 -6.86 -39.39 -28.92
CA GLU A 698 -8.19 -38.75 -28.82
C GLU A 698 -8.09 -37.23 -28.62
N LEU A 699 -6.89 -36.72 -28.30
CA LEU A 699 -6.62 -35.29 -28.15
C LEU A 699 -6.07 -34.70 -29.46
N PRO A 700 -6.40 -33.44 -29.80
CA PRO A 700 -5.85 -32.79 -30.97
C PRO A 700 -4.33 -32.68 -30.85
N ALA A 701 -3.62 -33.20 -31.86
CA ALA A 701 -2.17 -33.10 -31.96
C ALA A 701 -1.75 -31.62 -32.00
N ARG A 702 -0.63 -31.29 -31.35
CA ARG A 702 -0.05 -29.94 -31.34
C ARG A 702 1.31 -29.99 -32.02
N GLN A 703 1.59 -29.06 -32.94
CA GLN A 703 2.92 -28.96 -33.53
C GLN A 703 3.95 -28.42 -32.52
N HIS A 704 3.51 -27.59 -31.56
CA HIS A 704 4.39 -27.06 -30.52
C HIS A 704 3.71 -27.07 -29.15
N VAL A 705 4.44 -27.60 -28.16
CA VAL A 705 4.03 -27.62 -26.75
C VAL A 705 5.10 -26.94 -25.91
N LEU A 706 4.76 -25.76 -25.38
CA LEU A 706 5.60 -24.97 -24.50
C LEU A 706 5.21 -25.22 -23.06
N VAL A 707 6.18 -25.47 -22.18
CA VAL A 707 5.95 -25.80 -20.77
C VAL A 707 6.70 -24.84 -19.87
N ASP A 708 5.98 -24.12 -19.03
CA ASP A 708 6.56 -23.33 -17.93
C ASP A 708 6.73 -24.16 -16.66
N GLU A 709 7.71 -23.80 -15.84
CA GLU A 709 8.06 -24.47 -14.58
C GLU A 709 8.23 -26.00 -14.70
N ILE A 710 8.90 -26.44 -15.77
CA ILE A 710 9.08 -27.87 -16.09
C ILE A 710 9.60 -28.72 -14.92
N GLN A 711 10.44 -28.14 -14.05
CA GLN A 711 10.99 -28.85 -12.89
C GLN A 711 9.92 -29.37 -11.93
N ASP A 712 8.72 -28.79 -11.91
CA ASP A 712 7.63 -29.16 -11.01
C ASP A 712 6.65 -30.17 -11.61
N LEU A 713 6.85 -30.58 -12.87
CA LEU A 713 6.01 -31.60 -13.47
C LEU A 713 6.25 -32.96 -12.79
N SER A 714 5.17 -33.60 -12.40
CA SER A 714 5.20 -35.01 -11.97
C SER A 714 5.51 -35.95 -13.14
N PRO A 715 5.95 -37.18 -12.88
CA PRO A 715 6.15 -38.18 -13.92
C PRO A 715 4.92 -38.40 -14.81
N LYS A 716 3.71 -38.35 -14.23
CA LYS A 716 2.44 -38.42 -14.97
C LYS A 716 2.23 -37.22 -15.87
N GLN A 717 2.41 -36.01 -15.36
CA GLN A 717 2.24 -34.77 -16.13
C GLN A 717 3.22 -34.69 -17.29
N LEU A 718 4.47 -35.10 -17.09
CA LEU A 718 5.45 -35.19 -18.17
C LEU A 718 5.07 -36.25 -19.21
N ALA A 719 4.49 -37.37 -18.79
CA ALA A 719 3.97 -38.38 -19.72
C ALA A 719 2.80 -37.85 -20.57
N ILE A 720 1.95 -36.98 -20.01
CA ILE A 720 0.90 -36.27 -20.76
C ILE A 720 1.54 -35.36 -21.81
N VAL A 721 2.49 -34.51 -21.41
CA VAL A 721 3.20 -33.61 -22.33
C VAL A 721 3.86 -34.39 -23.48
N ARG A 722 4.53 -35.50 -23.15
CA ARG A 722 5.15 -36.39 -24.16
C ARG A 722 4.12 -36.97 -25.12
N ALA A 723 2.94 -37.38 -24.63
CA ALA A 723 1.90 -37.96 -25.46
C ALA A 723 1.21 -36.94 -26.39
N LEU A 724 1.35 -35.63 -26.13
CA LEU A 724 0.85 -34.55 -27.00
C LEU A 724 1.82 -34.20 -28.14
N LEU A 725 3.01 -34.78 -28.15
CA LEU A 725 4.10 -34.51 -29.09
C LEU A 725 4.47 -35.76 -29.89
N PRO A 726 5.15 -35.61 -31.04
CA PRO A 726 5.80 -36.73 -31.73
C PRO A 726 6.82 -37.47 -30.84
N GLU A 727 7.12 -38.73 -31.16
CA GLU A 727 8.02 -39.56 -30.33
C GLU A 727 9.43 -38.98 -30.19
N ASP A 728 9.93 -38.28 -31.21
CA ASP A 728 11.23 -37.61 -31.21
C ASP A 728 11.22 -36.28 -30.42
N GLY A 729 10.04 -35.83 -29.98
CA GLY A 729 9.83 -34.60 -29.20
C GLY A 729 9.88 -33.32 -30.02
N CYS A 730 9.87 -33.40 -31.36
CA CYS A 730 9.84 -32.22 -32.21
C CYS A 730 8.68 -31.30 -31.79
N GLY A 731 8.98 -30.02 -31.58
CA GLY A 731 8.04 -29.01 -31.12
C GLY A 731 8.03 -28.76 -29.61
N PHE A 732 8.73 -29.57 -28.81
CA PHE A 732 8.84 -29.38 -27.37
C PHE A 732 9.70 -28.17 -27.00
N PHE A 733 9.21 -27.34 -26.08
CA PHE A 733 9.98 -26.26 -25.49
C PHE A 733 9.68 -26.13 -23.99
N GLY A 734 10.54 -26.70 -23.15
CA GLY A 734 10.47 -26.60 -21.70
C GLY A 734 11.30 -25.45 -21.16
N ILE A 735 10.79 -24.70 -20.19
CA ILE A 735 11.58 -23.72 -19.44
C ILE A 735 11.36 -23.89 -17.93
N GLY A 736 12.41 -23.67 -17.15
CA GLY A 736 12.31 -23.80 -15.70
C GLY A 736 13.61 -23.54 -14.97
N ASP A 737 13.52 -23.51 -13.64
CA ASP A 737 14.67 -23.45 -12.73
C ASP A 737 14.69 -24.72 -11.88
N PRO A 738 15.58 -25.70 -12.15
CA PRO A 738 15.66 -26.92 -11.35
C PRO A 738 15.97 -26.68 -9.87
N ASP A 739 16.57 -25.54 -9.53
CA ASP A 739 16.85 -25.14 -8.13
C ASP A 739 15.61 -24.55 -7.44
N GLN A 740 14.50 -24.33 -8.17
CA GLN A 740 13.20 -23.94 -7.63
C GLN A 740 12.20 -25.11 -7.52
N ALA A 741 12.62 -26.36 -7.71
CA ALA A 741 11.77 -27.54 -7.54
C ALA A 741 11.42 -27.76 -6.04
N ILE A 742 10.25 -27.26 -5.62
CA ILE A 742 9.82 -27.24 -4.20
C ILE A 742 8.54 -28.04 -3.94
N TYR A 743 7.99 -28.72 -4.95
CA TYR A 743 6.78 -29.54 -4.85
C TYR A 743 7.07 -31.05 -4.74
N GLY A 744 8.24 -31.43 -4.23
CA GLY A 744 8.62 -32.85 -4.04
C GLY A 744 7.59 -33.65 -3.25
N PHE A 745 6.98 -33.04 -2.23
CA PHE A 745 5.90 -33.64 -1.44
C PHE A 745 4.60 -33.94 -2.22
N ARG A 746 4.44 -33.39 -3.44
CA ARG A 746 3.32 -33.68 -4.36
C ARG A 746 3.71 -34.70 -5.44
N GLY A 747 4.88 -35.34 -5.34
CA GLY A 747 5.35 -36.32 -6.31
C GLY A 747 6.14 -35.74 -7.49
N ALA A 748 6.43 -34.43 -7.50
CA ALA A 748 7.37 -33.86 -8.46
C ALA A 748 8.78 -34.38 -8.17
N THR A 749 9.37 -35.13 -9.09
CA THR A 749 10.72 -35.70 -8.91
C THR A 749 11.84 -34.69 -9.16
N GLY A 750 11.51 -33.46 -9.57
CA GLY A 750 12.46 -32.43 -9.97
C GLY A 750 13.08 -32.77 -11.31
N GLN A 751 12.37 -32.46 -12.41
CA GLN A 751 12.85 -32.78 -13.76
C GLN A 751 14.22 -32.11 -13.98
N SER A 752 15.23 -32.95 -14.26
CA SER A 752 16.59 -32.52 -14.49
C SER A 752 16.91 -32.56 -15.97
N GLU A 753 18.04 -31.98 -16.35
CA GLU A 753 18.53 -32.06 -17.73
C GLU A 753 18.71 -33.51 -18.16
N GLU A 754 19.22 -34.35 -17.26
CA GLU A 754 19.42 -35.78 -17.47
C GLU A 754 18.09 -36.49 -17.69
N SER A 755 17.07 -36.24 -16.85
CA SER A 755 15.78 -36.92 -16.96
C SER A 755 15.03 -36.60 -18.26
N ILE A 756 15.14 -35.35 -18.76
CA ILE A 756 14.53 -34.99 -20.05
C ILE A 756 15.34 -35.55 -21.22
N ARG A 757 16.68 -35.58 -21.13
CA ARG A 757 17.55 -36.13 -22.18
C ARG A 757 17.37 -37.64 -22.35
N GLU A 758 17.04 -38.37 -21.29
CA GLU A 758 16.66 -39.78 -21.36
C GLU A 758 15.39 -40.00 -22.18
N ILE A 759 14.45 -39.05 -22.17
CA ILE A 759 13.22 -39.09 -22.96
C ILE A 759 13.51 -38.70 -24.42
N TRP A 760 14.27 -37.62 -24.61
CA TRP A 760 14.59 -37.07 -25.92
C TRP A 760 16.11 -36.87 -26.09
N PRO A 761 16.82 -37.81 -26.74
CA PRO A 761 18.27 -37.74 -26.90
C PRO A 761 18.77 -36.51 -27.69
N ALA A 762 17.93 -35.96 -28.58
CA ALA A 762 18.23 -34.75 -29.37
C ALA A 762 18.04 -33.43 -28.59
N LEU A 763 17.82 -33.49 -27.27
CA LEU A 763 17.53 -32.33 -26.43
C LEU A 763 18.62 -31.25 -26.51
N ARG A 764 18.22 -30.06 -26.96
CA ARG A 764 19.06 -28.85 -26.93
C ARG A 764 18.81 -28.08 -25.64
N VAL A 765 19.90 -27.74 -24.94
CA VAL A 765 19.82 -27.06 -23.64
C VAL A 765 20.42 -25.67 -23.72
N PHE A 766 19.66 -24.67 -23.28
CA PHE A 766 20.11 -23.28 -23.13
C PHE A 766 20.10 -22.89 -21.66
N ARG A 767 21.09 -22.09 -21.23
CA ARG A 767 21.24 -21.65 -19.83
C ARG A 767 21.11 -20.14 -19.76
N LEU A 768 20.20 -19.66 -18.91
CA LEU A 768 19.96 -18.22 -18.68
C LEU A 768 20.29 -17.88 -17.23
N ALA A 769 21.54 -17.49 -16.96
CA ALA A 769 22.01 -17.18 -15.60
C ALA A 769 21.85 -15.70 -15.22
N CYS A 770 21.68 -14.82 -16.21
CA CYS A 770 21.53 -13.38 -16.01
C CYS A 770 20.16 -13.04 -15.41
N SER A 771 20.14 -12.42 -14.23
CA SER A 771 18.92 -11.95 -13.58
C SER A 771 18.65 -10.49 -13.93
N TYR A 772 17.48 -10.21 -14.51
CA TYR A 772 17.00 -8.85 -14.74
C TYR A 772 16.19 -8.29 -13.57
N ARG A 773 16.05 -9.08 -12.50
CA ARG A 773 15.19 -8.80 -11.34
C ARG A 773 16.00 -8.44 -10.10
N ALA A 774 16.97 -9.29 -9.74
CA ALA A 774 17.62 -9.23 -8.43
C ALA A 774 19.01 -8.60 -8.50
N GLY A 775 19.38 -7.85 -7.47
CA GLY A 775 20.73 -7.33 -7.29
C GLY A 775 21.72 -8.44 -6.90
N GLN A 776 23.01 -8.20 -7.17
CA GLN A 776 24.04 -9.23 -7.03
C GLN A 776 24.10 -9.83 -5.61
N ALA A 777 24.03 -9.03 -4.54
CA ALA A 777 24.10 -9.55 -3.18
C ALA A 777 22.93 -10.49 -2.82
N VAL A 778 21.75 -10.30 -3.44
CA VAL A 778 20.61 -11.22 -3.29
C VAL A 778 20.92 -12.55 -3.96
N LEU A 779 21.45 -12.51 -5.18
CA LEU A 779 21.86 -13.71 -5.93
C LEU A 779 22.99 -14.47 -5.23
N ASP A 780 23.96 -13.76 -4.66
CA ASP A 780 25.07 -14.33 -3.90
C ASP A 780 24.56 -15.07 -2.66
N ALA A 781 23.69 -14.42 -1.87
CA ALA A 781 23.06 -15.05 -0.70
C ALA A 781 22.24 -16.29 -1.10
N ALA A 782 21.49 -16.23 -2.21
CA ALA A 782 20.72 -17.35 -2.72
C ALA A 782 21.64 -18.51 -3.16
N ARG A 783 22.74 -18.23 -3.87
CA ARG A 783 23.72 -19.23 -4.31
C ARG A 783 24.35 -19.96 -3.13
N LEU A 784 24.69 -19.26 -2.05
CA LEU A 784 25.28 -19.86 -0.85
C LEU A 784 24.38 -20.91 -0.18
N VAL A 785 23.04 -20.74 -0.28
CA VAL A 785 22.08 -21.73 0.25
C VAL A 785 22.12 -23.04 -0.54
N LEU A 786 22.39 -23.00 -1.85
CA LEU A 786 22.43 -24.20 -2.69
C LEU A 786 23.63 -25.09 -2.40
N GLN A 787 24.71 -24.55 -1.81
CA GLN A 787 25.99 -25.24 -1.51
C GLN A 787 26.72 -25.82 -2.74
N GLN A 788 26.18 -25.58 -3.94
CA GLN A 788 26.72 -25.96 -5.24
C GLN A 788 26.41 -24.84 -6.25
N ASN A 789 27.05 -24.88 -7.41
CA ASN A 789 26.71 -23.94 -8.49
C ASN A 789 25.26 -24.13 -8.92
N ALA A 790 24.58 -23.01 -9.19
CA ALA A 790 23.22 -23.06 -9.71
C ALA A 790 23.22 -23.79 -11.05
N ARG A 791 22.20 -24.61 -11.28
CA ARG A 791 22.10 -25.46 -12.47
C ARG A 791 21.88 -24.64 -13.75
N CYS A 792 21.40 -23.41 -13.63
CA CYS A 792 21.27 -22.47 -14.74
C CYS A 792 22.57 -21.72 -15.09
N GLY A 793 23.68 -21.98 -14.38
CA GLY A 793 24.96 -21.29 -14.57
C GLY A 793 25.28 -20.30 -13.44
N GLU A 794 26.30 -19.46 -13.64
CA GLU A 794 26.71 -18.48 -12.63
C GLU A 794 25.75 -17.28 -12.60
N LEU A 795 24.96 -17.20 -11.52
CA LEU A 795 23.97 -16.15 -11.32
C LEU A 795 24.64 -14.78 -11.23
N HIS A 796 24.25 -13.88 -12.14
CA HIS A 796 24.74 -12.51 -12.14
C HIS A 796 23.63 -11.51 -12.46
N ALA A 797 23.69 -10.34 -11.84
CA ALA A 797 22.71 -9.29 -12.05
C ALA A 797 22.96 -8.57 -13.39
N ALA A 798 21.90 -8.37 -14.18
CA ALA A 798 21.96 -7.63 -15.44
C ALA A 798 22.26 -6.14 -15.24
N ARG A 799 21.95 -5.61 -14.06
CA ARG A 799 22.13 -4.21 -13.70
C ARG A 799 22.63 -4.10 -12.26
N PRO A 800 23.50 -3.12 -11.95
CA PRO A 800 23.88 -2.85 -10.57
C PRO A 800 22.66 -2.30 -9.82
N LEU A 801 22.09 -3.11 -8.94
CA LEU A 801 21.03 -2.72 -8.02
C LEU A 801 21.62 -2.62 -6.61
N GLU A 802 21.39 -1.51 -5.94
CA GLU A 802 21.70 -1.42 -4.51
C GLU A 802 20.80 -2.36 -3.72
N THR A 803 21.41 -3.17 -2.88
CA THR A 803 20.76 -4.22 -2.09
C THR A 803 20.93 -3.99 -0.60
N CYS A 804 19.92 -4.35 0.20
CA CYS A 804 19.97 -4.29 1.65
C CYS A 804 19.56 -5.64 2.25
N LEU A 805 20.50 -6.30 2.93
CA LEU A 805 20.26 -7.57 3.61
C LEU A 805 20.42 -7.36 5.13
N ARG A 806 19.34 -7.51 5.91
CA ARG A 806 19.34 -7.39 7.38
C ARG A 806 18.85 -8.66 8.06
N LEU A 807 19.54 -9.06 9.12
CA LEU A 807 19.17 -10.17 9.99
C LEU A 807 18.88 -9.65 11.40
N PHE A 808 17.70 -9.96 11.90
CA PHE A 808 17.24 -9.53 13.22
C PHE A 808 16.99 -10.71 14.17
N THR A 809 17.46 -10.60 15.41
CA THR A 809 17.14 -11.54 16.48
C THR A 809 16.19 -10.91 17.49
N ALA A 810 14.95 -11.40 17.51
CA ALA A 810 13.90 -11.02 18.45
C ALA A 810 13.91 -11.90 19.71
N SER A 811 13.45 -11.35 20.83
CA SER A 811 13.21 -12.13 22.05
C SER A 811 11.93 -12.97 21.96
N THR A 812 10.87 -12.42 21.35
CA THR A 812 9.53 -13.01 21.25
C THR A 812 8.93 -12.81 19.85
N PRO A 813 7.91 -13.59 19.45
CA PRO A 813 7.23 -13.40 18.17
C PRO A 813 6.53 -12.04 18.04
N GLN A 814 6.08 -11.45 19.16
CA GLN A 814 5.52 -10.10 19.16
C GLN A 814 6.59 -9.04 18.84
N ALA A 815 7.80 -9.21 19.37
CA ALA A 815 8.93 -8.33 19.05
C ALA A 815 9.38 -8.50 17.59
N GLU A 816 9.37 -9.72 17.07
CA GLU A 816 9.60 -10.01 15.64
C GLU A 816 8.55 -9.30 14.77
N ALA A 817 7.27 -9.51 15.03
CA ALA A 817 6.17 -8.91 14.27
C ALA A 817 6.19 -7.36 14.32
N ARG A 818 6.48 -6.78 15.48
CA ARG A 818 6.62 -5.33 15.63
C ARG A 818 7.81 -4.77 14.84
N TRP A 819 8.95 -5.47 14.87
CA TRP A 819 10.12 -5.09 14.08
C TRP A 819 9.83 -5.11 12.57
N ILE A 820 9.09 -6.12 12.09
CA ILE A 820 8.61 -6.20 10.71
C ILE A 820 7.74 -4.98 10.40
N ALA A 821 6.71 -4.70 11.21
CA ALA A 821 5.82 -3.58 10.98
C ALA A 821 6.55 -2.22 10.99
N ASP A 822 7.46 -2.00 11.93
CA ASP A 822 8.26 -0.78 11.99
C ASP A 822 9.16 -0.63 10.75
N HIS A 823 9.77 -1.72 10.25
CA HIS A 823 10.58 -1.69 9.02
C HIS A 823 9.75 -1.48 7.75
N VAL A 824 8.63 -2.18 7.61
CA VAL A 824 7.71 -2.00 6.47
C VAL A 824 7.26 -0.54 6.41
N ARG A 825 6.90 0.06 7.55
CA ARG A 825 6.56 1.49 7.62
C ARG A 825 7.70 2.38 7.15
N ARG A 826 8.96 2.09 7.52
CA ARG A 826 10.12 2.85 7.05
C ARG A 826 10.36 2.74 5.55
N LEU A 827 10.10 1.58 4.96
CA LEU A 827 10.17 1.37 3.51
C LEU A 827 9.09 2.15 2.75
N LEU A 828 7.87 2.20 3.30
CA LEU A 828 6.77 3.02 2.78
C LEU A 828 7.01 4.52 3.00
N GLY A 829 7.85 4.90 3.96
CA GLY A 829 8.06 6.29 4.37
C GLY A 829 7.04 6.72 5.41
N SER A 830 7.50 7.29 6.52
CA SER A 830 6.64 7.88 7.54
C SER A 830 6.29 9.33 7.17
N SER A 831 5.16 9.84 7.67
CA SER A 831 4.64 11.18 7.35
C SER A 831 5.69 12.28 7.47
N SER A 832 5.48 13.42 6.80
CA SER A 832 6.38 14.58 6.73
C SER A 832 6.99 15.01 8.08
N LEU A 833 6.36 14.68 9.21
CA LEU A 833 6.82 14.97 10.58
C LEU A 833 7.54 13.82 11.31
N THR A 834 7.42 12.56 10.87
CA THR A 834 8.11 11.41 11.52
C THR A 834 9.47 11.08 10.91
N LEU A 835 9.81 11.69 9.77
CA LEU A 835 11.19 11.71 9.24
C LEU A 835 12.20 12.34 10.22
N HIS A 836 11.73 13.05 11.26
CA HIS A 836 12.57 13.81 12.19
C HIS A 836 13.09 13.03 13.41
N ARG A 837 12.63 11.79 13.67
CA ARG A 837 12.96 11.09 14.93
C ARG A 837 14.08 10.05 14.85
N GLU A 838 14.57 9.71 13.66
CA GLU A 838 15.60 8.67 13.51
C GLU A 838 16.89 9.26 12.89
N GLY A 839 17.63 10.00 13.74
CA GLY A 839 19.02 10.36 13.49
C GLY A 839 20.02 9.22 13.75
N GLN A 840 19.56 7.98 13.80
CA GLN A 840 20.42 6.80 13.88
C GLN A 840 20.23 5.96 12.61
N GLU A 841 21.26 5.98 11.77
CA GLU A 841 21.44 5.10 10.61
C GLU A 841 20.36 5.24 9.51
N ARG A 842 20.41 6.34 8.72
CA ARG A 842 19.92 6.36 7.32
C ARG A 842 20.76 5.36 6.52
N ASP A 843 20.45 4.09 6.66
CA ASP A 843 21.35 3.00 6.32
C ASP A 843 20.76 2.05 5.27
N THR A 844 19.69 2.48 4.60
CA THR A 844 19.15 1.77 3.43
C THR A 844 18.69 2.72 2.33
N THR A 845 18.93 2.34 1.08
CA THR A 845 18.57 3.11 -0.12
C THR A 845 17.11 2.90 -0.55
N LEU A 846 16.36 2.08 0.19
CA LEU A 846 14.97 1.72 -0.07
C LEU A 846 13.97 2.47 0.83
N GLU A 847 14.43 3.05 1.94
CA GLU A 847 13.60 3.82 2.87
C GLU A 847 12.80 4.92 2.16
N GLY A 848 11.49 4.96 2.41
CA GLY A 848 10.60 5.94 1.80
C GLY A 848 10.49 5.85 0.28
N ARG A 849 10.83 4.73 -0.36
CA ARG A 849 10.79 4.58 -1.83
C ARG A 849 9.94 3.41 -2.34
N LEU A 850 9.32 2.65 -1.44
CA LEU A 850 8.48 1.50 -1.81
C LEU A 850 6.99 1.84 -1.68
N ALA A 851 6.18 1.23 -2.54
CA ALA A 851 4.73 1.14 -2.36
C ALA A 851 4.37 -0.16 -1.60
N PRO A 852 3.15 -0.29 -1.03
CA PRO A 852 2.75 -1.50 -0.33
C PRO A 852 2.90 -2.78 -1.16
N GLY A 853 2.57 -2.73 -2.46
CA GLY A 853 2.67 -3.87 -3.36
C GLY A 853 4.11 -4.29 -3.70
N ASP A 854 5.11 -3.49 -3.32
CA ASP A 854 6.53 -3.83 -3.48
C ASP A 854 7.07 -4.72 -2.35
N ILE A 855 6.27 -5.01 -1.32
CA ILE A 855 6.70 -5.64 -0.07
C ILE A 855 5.92 -6.94 0.17
N ALA A 856 6.65 -7.99 0.53
CA ALA A 856 6.05 -9.25 0.98
C ALA A 856 6.64 -9.76 2.29
N VAL A 857 5.82 -10.48 3.07
CA VAL A 857 6.23 -11.24 4.24
C VAL A 857 6.01 -12.73 3.98
N LEU A 858 7.11 -13.49 3.84
CA LEU A 858 7.06 -14.90 3.47
C LEU A 858 7.27 -15.79 4.70
N VAL A 859 6.19 -16.41 5.16
CA VAL A 859 6.22 -17.33 6.31
C VAL A 859 6.39 -18.78 5.85
N ARG A 860 6.90 -19.65 6.71
CA ARG A 860 7.02 -21.09 6.39
C ARG A 860 5.70 -21.83 6.65
N ILE A 861 4.96 -21.45 7.68
CA ILE A 861 3.67 -22.03 8.06
C ILE A 861 2.60 -20.94 8.29
N ARG A 862 1.34 -21.25 7.98
CA ARG A 862 0.21 -20.31 8.14
C ARG A 862 0.02 -19.82 9.58
N ALA A 863 0.42 -20.60 10.58
CA ALA A 863 0.33 -20.21 12.00
C ALA A 863 1.17 -18.96 12.35
N GLN A 864 2.14 -18.57 11.51
CA GLN A 864 2.91 -17.33 11.70
C GLN A 864 2.15 -16.08 11.21
N ILE A 865 1.12 -16.23 10.38
CA ILE A 865 0.41 -15.10 9.75
C ILE A 865 -0.34 -14.24 10.77
N PRO A 866 -1.18 -14.78 11.68
CA PRO A 866 -2.00 -13.94 12.56
C PRO A 866 -1.24 -12.89 13.38
N PRO A 867 -0.12 -13.21 14.08
CA PRO A 867 0.61 -12.20 14.85
C PRO A 867 1.29 -11.13 13.97
N ILE A 868 1.69 -11.48 12.75
CA ILE A 868 2.31 -10.54 11.79
C ILE A 868 1.24 -9.61 11.22
N LEU A 869 0.11 -10.18 10.77
CA LEU A 869 -1.03 -9.43 10.26
C LEU A 869 -1.50 -8.43 11.32
N ALA A 870 -1.72 -8.88 12.56
CA ALA A 870 -2.11 -8.00 13.66
C ALA A 870 -1.13 -6.84 13.89
N ALA A 871 0.18 -7.08 13.78
CA ALA A 871 1.19 -6.04 13.96
C ALA A 871 1.20 -5.03 12.80
N LEU A 872 1.06 -5.49 11.55
CA LEU A 872 0.98 -4.62 10.36
C LEU A 872 -0.31 -3.78 10.40
N THR A 873 -1.45 -4.42 10.68
CA THR A 873 -2.73 -3.74 10.85
C THR A 873 -2.64 -2.69 11.97
N ALA A 874 -2.10 -3.03 13.14
CA ALA A 874 -1.92 -2.07 14.24
C ALA A 874 -1.00 -0.89 13.88
N ALA A 875 -0.07 -1.09 12.94
CA ALA A 875 0.80 -0.03 12.42
C ALA A 875 0.15 0.79 11.29
N GLY A 876 -1.09 0.50 10.90
CA GLY A 876 -1.80 1.17 9.81
C GLY A 876 -1.28 0.86 8.42
N ILE A 877 -0.63 -0.29 8.27
CA ILE A 877 -0.05 -0.71 7.01
C ILE A 877 -1.12 -1.47 6.22
N PRO A 878 -1.42 -1.05 4.98
CA PRO A 878 -2.31 -1.81 4.11
C PRO A 878 -1.65 -3.16 3.79
N CYS A 879 -2.28 -4.25 4.22
CA CYS A 879 -1.72 -5.59 4.10
C CYS A 879 -2.82 -6.60 3.81
N ASP A 880 -2.42 -7.66 3.11
CA ASP A 880 -3.28 -8.78 2.74
C ASP A 880 -2.63 -10.09 3.17
N ALA A 881 -3.46 -11.07 3.48
CA ALA A 881 -3.05 -12.43 3.78
C ALA A 881 -4.07 -13.39 3.16
N PRO A 882 -3.70 -14.65 2.84
CA PRO A 882 -4.61 -15.58 2.19
C PRO A 882 -5.81 -15.79 3.10
N ALA A 883 -6.95 -15.23 2.70
CA ALA A 883 -8.19 -15.37 3.41
C ALA A 883 -8.69 -16.82 3.32
N GLU A 884 -9.42 -17.27 4.33
CA GLU A 884 -10.34 -18.39 4.13
C GLU A 884 -11.41 -17.95 3.13
N GLU A 885 -11.74 -18.79 2.14
CA GLU A 885 -12.71 -18.49 1.09
C GLU A 885 -13.97 -17.83 1.69
N SER A 886 -14.39 -16.71 1.10
CA SER A 886 -15.56 -15.98 1.56
C SER A 886 -16.84 -16.72 1.19
N CYS A 887 -17.85 -16.68 2.06
CA CYS A 887 -19.21 -17.13 1.76
C CYS A 887 -19.77 -16.40 0.52
N SER A 888 -19.34 -15.16 0.29
CA SER A 888 -19.70 -14.36 -0.87
C SER A 888 -19.04 -14.81 -2.17
N GLN A 889 -18.15 -15.81 -2.18
CA GLN A 889 -17.48 -16.33 -3.38
C GLN A 889 -17.95 -17.75 -3.77
N ASP A 890 -18.66 -18.45 -2.89
CA ASP A 890 -19.22 -19.79 -3.15
C ASP A 890 -20.65 -19.67 -3.71
N ASP A 891 -20.90 -20.26 -4.89
CA ASP A 891 -22.19 -20.14 -5.58
C ASP A 891 -23.36 -20.73 -4.77
N PHE A 892 -23.13 -21.79 -3.99
CA PHE A 892 -24.16 -22.39 -3.15
C PHE A 892 -24.53 -21.48 -1.97
N CYS A 893 -23.54 -20.90 -1.30
CA CYS A 893 -23.73 -19.89 -0.27
C CYS A 893 -24.44 -18.64 -0.83
N ARG A 894 -24.04 -18.14 -2.01
CA ARG A 894 -24.72 -17.04 -2.72
C ARG A 894 -26.19 -17.34 -3.01
N ALA A 895 -26.50 -18.55 -3.48
CA ALA A 895 -27.88 -18.95 -3.73
C ALA A 895 -28.72 -19.02 -2.44
N VAL A 896 -28.14 -19.51 -1.33
CA VAL A 896 -28.81 -19.50 -0.02
C VAL A 896 -29.02 -18.07 0.48
N LEU A 897 -28.02 -17.19 0.34
CA LEU A 897 -28.12 -15.78 0.70
C LEU A 897 -29.18 -15.05 -0.12
N PHE A 898 -29.26 -15.32 -1.42
CA PHE A 898 -30.29 -14.77 -2.30
C PHE A 898 -31.70 -15.23 -1.90
N ALA A 899 -31.88 -16.53 -1.61
CA ALA A 899 -33.15 -17.05 -1.11
C ALA A 899 -33.54 -16.46 0.26
N ALA A 900 -32.57 -16.25 1.15
CA ALA A 900 -32.79 -15.60 2.43
C ALA A 900 -33.20 -14.13 2.25
N ALA A 901 -32.55 -13.38 1.35
CA ALA A 901 -32.87 -11.97 1.10
C ALA A 901 -34.30 -11.78 0.56
N GLN A 902 -34.73 -12.63 -0.38
CA GLN A 902 -36.11 -12.65 -0.87
C GLN A 902 -37.12 -12.89 0.26
N SER A 903 -36.78 -13.75 1.22
CA SER A 903 -37.69 -14.10 2.31
C SER A 903 -37.94 -12.99 3.31
N CYS A 904 -37.01 -12.04 3.42
CA CYS A 904 -37.13 -10.89 4.30
C CYS A 904 -37.32 -9.57 3.55
N GLY A 905 -37.61 -9.62 2.23
CA GLY A 905 -37.88 -8.44 1.40
C GLY A 905 -36.68 -7.49 1.33
N GLN A 906 -35.47 -8.04 1.34
CA GLN A 906 -34.20 -7.30 1.32
C GLN A 906 -33.43 -7.55 0.01
N GLU A 907 -34.12 -7.75 -1.11
CA GLU A 907 -33.49 -8.03 -2.40
C GLU A 907 -32.57 -6.89 -2.86
N SER A 908 -32.83 -5.65 -2.42
CA SER A 908 -31.98 -4.48 -2.69
C SER A 908 -30.59 -4.56 -2.05
N LEU A 909 -30.40 -5.40 -1.02
CA LEU A 909 -29.09 -5.61 -0.37
C LEU A 909 -28.25 -6.65 -1.11
N VAL A 910 -28.80 -7.33 -2.12
CA VAL A 910 -28.12 -8.44 -2.79
C VAL A 910 -27.33 -7.96 -4.01
N PRO A 911 -26.01 -8.20 -4.05
CA PRO A 911 -25.20 -7.95 -5.24
C PRO A 911 -25.73 -8.71 -6.48
N PRO A 912 -25.64 -8.13 -7.70
CA PRO A 912 -26.06 -8.80 -8.94
C PRO A 912 -25.39 -10.17 -9.15
N SER A 913 -24.14 -10.30 -8.68
CA SER A 913 -23.34 -11.54 -8.73
C SER A 913 -24.00 -12.71 -7.99
N TRP A 914 -24.72 -12.45 -6.89
CA TRP A 914 -25.39 -13.48 -6.11
C TRP A 914 -26.66 -13.96 -6.81
N ALA A 915 -27.41 -13.03 -7.42
CA ALA A 915 -28.58 -13.36 -8.23
C ALA A 915 -28.19 -14.15 -9.50
N GLU A 916 -27.02 -13.87 -10.08
CA GLU A 916 -26.46 -14.64 -11.20
C GLU A 916 -26.01 -16.04 -10.76
N ALA A 917 -25.38 -16.19 -9.59
CA ALA A 917 -25.04 -17.49 -9.04
C ALA A 917 -26.28 -18.35 -8.76
N ALA A 918 -27.33 -17.75 -8.20
CA ALA A 918 -28.63 -18.39 -8.03
C ALA A 918 -29.24 -18.84 -9.37
N ARG A 919 -29.12 -18.00 -10.42
CA ARG A 919 -29.49 -18.35 -11.80
C ARG A 919 -28.75 -19.56 -12.32
N ARG A 920 -27.42 -19.55 -12.25
CA ARG A 920 -26.58 -20.66 -12.74
C ARG A 920 -26.90 -21.97 -12.02
N LEU A 921 -27.18 -21.92 -10.71
CA LEU A 921 -27.61 -23.09 -9.94
C LEU A 921 -29.01 -23.55 -10.35
N ALA A 922 -29.95 -22.62 -10.56
CA ALA A 922 -31.31 -22.94 -11.01
C ALA A 922 -31.31 -23.53 -12.44
N ASP A 923 -30.46 -23.05 -13.34
CA ASP A 923 -30.32 -23.57 -14.71
C ASP A 923 -29.86 -25.04 -14.74
N THR A 924 -29.13 -25.50 -13.72
CA THR A 924 -28.77 -26.93 -13.59
C THR A 924 -29.95 -27.83 -13.23
N ALA A 925 -31.06 -27.26 -12.73
CA ALA A 925 -32.29 -27.95 -12.40
C ALA A 925 -33.39 -27.54 -13.40
N ALA A 926 -33.69 -28.42 -14.36
CA ALA A 926 -34.59 -28.16 -15.49
C ALA A 926 -35.81 -27.28 -15.17
N GLY A 927 -35.77 -26.01 -15.59
CA GLY A 927 -36.92 -25.09 -15.59
C GLY A 927 -37.26 -24.41 -14.25
N LEU A 928 -36.33 -24.30 -13.31
CA LEU A 928 -36.55 -23.58 -12.05
C LEU A 928 -36.29 -22.06 -12.23
N ASP A 929 -37.29 -21.22 -12.01
CA ASP A 929 -37.11 -19.75 -11.99
C ASP A 929 -36.39 -19.33 -10.68
N PRO A 930 -35.27 -18.59 -10.75
CA PRO A 930 -34.56 -18.08 -9.57
C PRO A 930 -35.44 -17.23 -8.62
N HIS A 931 -36.45 -16.53 -9.15
CA HIS A 931 -37.42 -15.79 -8.33
C HIS A 931 -38.38 -16.68 -7.55
N MET A 932 -38.45 -17.97 -7.89
CA MET A 932 -39.28 -18.98 -7.22
C MET A 932 -38.52 -19.79 -6.16
N LEU A 933 -37.26 -19.46 -5.87
CA LEU A 933 -36.45 -20.13 -4.85
C LEU A 933 -37.02 -19.92 -3.44
N ALA A 934 -37.17 -18.66 -2.99
CA ALA A 934 -37.69 -18.39 -1.64
C ALA A 934 -39.13 -18.88 -1.40
N PRO A 935 -40.11 -18.67 -2.31
CA PRO A 935 -41.48 -19.15 -2.12
C PRO A 935 -41.62 -20.68 -2.00
N ARG A 936 -40.66 -21.45 -2.54
CA ARG A 936 -40.64 -22.92 -2.47
C ARG A 936 -39.84 -23.48 -1.30
N LEU A 937 -38.96 -22.67 -0.71
CA LEU A 937 -38.05 -23.06 0.37
C LEU A 937 -38.55 -22.67 1.76
N LEU A 938 -39.40 -21.65 1.86
CA LEU A 938 -39.66 -20.93 3.10
C LEU A 938 -41.17 -20.79 3.35
N ASP A 939 -41.62 -21.23 4.52
CA ASP A 939 -42.97 -20.93 5.00
C ASP A 939 -43.06 -19.44 5.38
N ALA A 940 -44.17 -18.79 5.01
CA ALA A 940 -44.37 -17.36 5.22
C ALA A 940 -44.19 -16.96 6.70
N GLY A 941 -43.18 -16.11 6.98
CA GLY A 941 -43.11 -15.32 8.21
C GLY A 941 -42.12 -15.76 9.30
N THR A 942 -41.28 -16.78 9.11
CA THR A 942 -40.26 -17.16 10.10
C THR A 942 -38.85 -17.19 9.50
N PRO A 943 -37.85 -16.47 10.06
CA PRO A 943 -36.47 -16.53 9.56
C PRO A 943 -35.90 -17.92 9.79
N LEU A 944 -35.79 -18.71 8.72
CA LEU A 944 -35.18 -20.03 8.79
C LEU A 944 -33.66 -19.91 8.88
N PRO A 945 -32.99 -20.75 9.69
CA PRO A 945 -31.54 -20.79 9.77
C PRO A 945 -30.94 -21.30 8.44
N PRO A 946 -29.70 -20.92 8.09
CA PRO A 946 -29.04 -21.32 6.83
C PRO A 946 -29.09 -22.83 6.62
N GLU A 947 -28.97 -23.64 7.67
CA GLU A 947 -29.05 -25.11 7.63
C GLU A 947 -30.36 -25.62 7.02
N ARG A 948 -31.49 -24.96 7.30
CA ARG A 948 -32.79 -25.34 6.75
C ARG A 948 -32.94 -24.88 5.31
N ILE A 949 -32.50 -23.66 5.00
CA ILE A 949 -32.54 -23.11 3.62
C ILE A 949 -31.65 -23.95 2.70
N GLY A 950 -30.42 -24.25 3.13
CA GLY A 950 -29.47 -25.07 2.39
C GLY A 950 -29.98 -26.48 2.14
N LYS A 951 -30.55 -27.16 3.16
CA LYS A 951 -31.16 -28.48 2.99
C LYS A 951 -32.35 -28.46 2.03
N GLY A 952 -33.22 -27.46 2.15
CA GLY A 952 -34.34 -27.27 1.23
C GLY A 952 -33.85 -27.04 -0.21
N LEU A 953 -32.81 -26.22 -0.38
CA LEU A 953 -32.22 -25.91 -1.69
C LEU A 953 -31.64 -27.17 -2.33
N CYS A 954 -30.89 -27.98 -1.59
CA CYS A 954 -30.40 -29.28 -2.06
C CYS A 954 -31.56 -30.19 -2.51
N SER A 955 -32.66 -30.24 -1.74
CA SER A 955 -33.84 -31.03 -2.10
C SER A 955 -34.54 -30.53 -3.36
N LEU A 956 -34.66 -29.21 -3.55
CA LEU A 956 -35.24 -28.61 -4.76
C LEU A 956 -34.39 -28.87 -6.00
N LEU A 957 -33.07 -28.88 -5.85
CA LEU A 957 -32.11 -29.18 -6.91
C LEU A 957 -32.00 -30.69 -7.22
N GLY A 958 -32.73 -31.54 -6.50
CA GLY A 958 -32.71 -32.99 -6.68
C GLY A 958 -31.38 -33.64 -6.28
N TRP A 959 -30.63 -33.04 -5.36
CA TRP A 959 -29.35 -33.57 -4.91
C TRP A 959 -29.54 -34.80 -4.01
N ASP A 960 -28.70 -35.82 -4.20
CA ASP A 960 -28.67 -36.99 -3.33
C ASP A 960 -28.06 -36.69 -1.95
N ALA A 961 -28.11 -37.67 -1.04
CA ALA A 961 -27.59 -37.51 0.32
C ALA A 961 -26.08 -37.19 0.35
N THR A 962 -25.32 -37.74 -0.59
CA THR A 962 -23.87 -37.53 -0.67
C THR A 962 -23.53 -36.12 -1.14
N ARG A 963 -24.14 -35.64 -2.22
CA ARG A 963 -23.96 -34.29 -2.77
C ARG A 963 -24.45 -33.23 -1.80
N THR A 964 -25.55 -33.51 -1.10
CA THR A 964 -26.05 -32.66 0.01
C THR A 964 -25.03 -32.59 1.14
N SER A 965 -24.50 -33.73 1.58
CA SER A 965 -23.47 -33.77 2.62
C SER A 965 -22.19 -33.02 2.21
N LEU A 966 -21.76 -33.17 0.96
CA LEU A 966 -20.58 -32.48 0.42
C LEU A 966 -20.73 -30.96 0.36
N ALA A 967 -21.93 -30.45 0.09
CA ALA A 967 -22.20 -29.00 0.09
C ALA A 967 -22.30 -28.44 1.52
N LEU A 968 -23.01 -29.13 2.40
CA LEU A 968 -23.27 -28.67 3.78
C LEU A 968 -22.10 -28.94 4.75
N ASN A 969 -21.07 -29.67 4.33
CA ASN A 969 -19.87 -29.87 5.14
C ASN A 969 -18.70 -28.99 4.72
N ARG A 970 -18.82 -28.12 3.70
CA ARG A 970 -17.73 -27.23 3.30
C ARG A 970 -17.37 -26.25 4.43
N PRO A 971 -16.08 -25.90 4.63
CA PRO A 971 -15.69 -24.88 5.61
C PRO A 971 -16.43 -23.55 5.43
N VAL A 972 -16.60 -23.12 4.17
CA VAL A 972 -17.32 -21.89 3.81
C VAL A 972 -18.79 -21.93 4.26
N TRP A 973 -19.46 -23.08 4.12
CA TRP A 973 -20.82 -23.27 4.60
C TRP A 973 -20.91 -23.20 6.12
N ARG A 974 -20.01 -23.91 6.83
CA ARG A 974 -19.97 -23.87 8.30
C ARG A 974 -19.68 -22.46 8.83
N ARG A 975 -18.90 -21.67 8.08
CA ARG A 975 -18.65 -20.25 8.38
C ARG A 975 -19.92 -19.42 8.21
N LEU A 976 -20.65 -19.56 7.09
CA LEU A 976 -21.94 -18.89 6.88
C LEU A 976 -22.91 -19.21 8.02
N CYS A 977 -23.03 -20.48 8.38
CA CYS A 977 -23.83 -20.93 9.51
C CYS A 977 -23.41 -20.25 10.82
N ARG A 978 -22.11 -20.21 11.13
CA ARG A 978 -21.59 -19.55 12.34
C ARG A 978 -21.88 -18.06 12.36
N GLN A 979 -21.63 -17.35 11.25
CA GLN A 979 -21.90 -15.91 11.13
C GLN A 979 -23.39 -15.62 11.32
N TRP A 980 -24.29 -16.46 10.80
CA TRP A 980 -25.71 -16.33 11.06
C TRP A 980 -26.06 -16.58 12.53
N HIS A 981 -25.48 -17.58 13.20
CA HIS A 981 -25.72 -17.81 14.62
C HIS A 981 -25.23 -16.65 15.51
N GLU A 982 -24.10 -16.02 15.14
CA GLU A 982 -23.57 -14.85 15.84
C GLU A 982 -24.48 -13.62 15.71
N LYS A 983 -25.10 -13.40 14.54
CA LYS A 983 -26.00 -12.26 14.29
C LYS A 983 -27.46 -12.54 14.64
N SER A 984 -27.88 -13.81 14.56
CA SER A 984 -29.24 -14.31 14.75
C SER A 984 -30.32 -13.62 13.89
N ASN A 985 -29.94 -12.93 12.82
CA ASN A 985 -30.86 -12.27 11.89
C ASN A 985 -30.25 -12.16 10.48
N TRP A 986 -31.11 -12.23 9.45
CA TRP A 986 -30.71 -12.16 8.04
C TRP A 986 -30.35 -10.75 7.57
N PRO A 987 -31.10 -9.68 7.88
CA PRO A 987 -30.79 -8.34 7.39
C PRO A 987 -29.37 -7.87 7.77
N ASP A 988 -28.95 -8.03 9.03
CA ASP A 988 -27.61 -7.61 9.47
C ASP A 988 -26.50 -8.47 8.84
N LEU A 989 -26.75 -9.77 8.65
CA LEU A 989 -25.80 -10.66 8.00
C LEU A 989 -25.67 -10.32 6.50
N LEU A 990 -26.80 -10.12 5.81
CA LEU A 990 -26.83 -9.76 4.39
C LEU A 990 -26.13 -8.42 4.17
N GLN A 991 -26.40 -7.43 5.02
CA GLN A 991 -25.72 -6.15 4.97
C GLN A 991 -24.21 -6.28 5.19
N SER A 992 -23.78 -7.06 6.20
CA SER A 992 -22.36 -7.33 6.46
C SER A 992 -21.67 -8.01 5.28
N LEU A 993 -22.31 -9.02 4.67
CA LEU A 993 -21.73 -9.79 3.56
C LEU A 993 -21.74 -9.01 2.24
N ALA A 994 -22.75 -8.16 2.00
CA ALA A 994 -22.78 -7.27 0.85
C ALA A 994 -21.62 -6.26 0.91
N TRP A 995 -21.30 -5.75 2.10
CA TRP A 995 -20.12 -4.91 2.31
C TRP A 995 -18.80 -5.66 2.14
N GLU A 996 -18.71 -6.91 2.60
CA GLU A 996 -17.53 -7.76 2.32
C GLU A 996 -17.34 -7.96 0.80
N ASP A 997 -18.42 -8.15 0.04
CA ASP A 997 -18.38 -8.30 -1.42
C ASP A 997 -17.95 -7.00 -2.12
N GLU A 998 -18.48 -5.85 -1.69
CA GLU A 998 -18.07 -4.55 -2.21
C GLU A 998 -16.60 -4.25 -1.88
N ALA A 999 -16.16 -4.49 -0.65
CA ALA A 999 -14.75 -4.36 -0.25
C ALA A 999 -13.84 -5.25 -1.11
N GLU A 1000 -14.23 -6.50 -1.35
CA GLU A 1000 -13.48 -7.43 -2.20
C GLU A 1000 -13.41 -6.94 -3.67
N SER A 1001 -14.44 -6.24 -4.16
CA SER A 1001 -14.42 -5.63 -5.50
C SER A 1001 -13.44 -4.44 -5.61
N LEU A 1002 -13.18 -3.75 -4.51
CA LEU A 1002 -12.26 -2.61 -4.43
C LEU A 1002 -10.81 -3.03 -4.20
N ARG A 1003 -10.57 -4.17 -3.55
CA ARG A 1003 -9.21 -4.70 -3.24
C ARG A 1003 -8.27 -4.81 -4.44
N PRO A 1004 -8.70 -5.27 -5.63
CA PRO A 1004 -7.84 -5.33 -6.82
C PRO A 1004 -7.30 -3.96 -7.27
N ARG A 1005 -7.95 -2.86 -6.88
CA ARG A 1005 -7.53 -1.48 -7.20
C ARG A 1005 -6.47 -0.94 -6.22
N ALA A 1006 -6.19 -1.66 -5.13
CA ALA A 1006 -5.30 -1.21 -4.08
C ALA A 1006 -4.02 -2.06 -4.00
N GLU A 1007 -2.90 -1.38 -3.75
CA GLU A 1007 -1.65 -2.01 -3.40
C GLU A 1007 -1.61 -2.40 -1.93
N LEU A 1008 -1.31 -3.66 -1.63
CA LEU A 1008 -1.26 -4.20 -0.27
C LEU A 1008 0.04 -4.95 -0.04
N VAL A 1009 0.61 -4.83 1.17
CA VAL A 1009 1.74 -5.66 1.62
C VAL A 1009 1.27 -7.11 1.69
N GLN A 1010 1.94 -7.99 0.95
CA GLN A 1010 1.48 -9.37 0.79
C GLN A 1010 2.09 -10.31 1.84
N ILE A 1011 1.28 -10.87 2.73
CA ILE A 1011 1.70 -11.93 3.64
C ILE A 1011 1.35 -13.27 2.99
N MET A 1012 2.29 -14.20 2.85
CA MET A 1012 1.98 -15.51 2.27
C MET A 1012 2.99 -16.58 2.68
N THR A 1013 2.75 -17.84 2.33
CA THR A 1013 3.75 -18.88 2.55
C THR A 1013 4.88 -18.79 1.52
N MET A 1014 6.08 -19.25 1.87
CA MET A 1014 7.21 -19.34 0.93
C MET A 1014 6.84 -20.11 -0.35
N HIS A 1015 6.02 -21.17 -0.23
CA HIS A 1015 5.52 -21.93 -1.39
C HIS A 1015 4.59 -21.09 -2.29
N ALA A 1016 3.69 -20.32 -1.70
CA ALA A 1016 2.75 -19.47 -2.43
C ALA A 1016 3.46 -18.29 -3.15
N SER A 1017 4.68 -17.94 -2.72
CA SER A 1017 5.47 -16.86 -3.33
C SER A 1017 6.08 -17.21 -4.68
N LYS A 1018 6.08 -18.50 -5.06
CA LYS A 1018 6.68 -18.96 -6.31
C LYS A 1018 6.01 -18.27 -7.52
N GLY A 1019 6.83 -17.84 -8.46
CA GLY A 1019 6.40 -17.05 -9.62
C GLY A 1019 6.23 -15.55 -9.35
N LEU A 1020 6.12 -15.13 -8.08
CA LEU A 1020 5.98 -13.71 -7.73
C LEU A 1020 7.34 -12.99 -7.58
N GLU A 1021 7.30 -11.67 -7.45
CA GLU A 1021 8.47 -10.81 -7.25
C GLU A 1021 8.11 -9.56 -6.43
N PHE A 1022 9.04 -9.13 -5.59
CA PHE A 1022 8.88 -7.98 -4.70
C PHE A 1022 10.20 -7.21 -4.60
N ARG A 1023 10.16 -5.89 -4.37
CA ARG A 1023 11.40 -5.13 -4.14
C ARG A 1023 12.01 -5.45 -2.78
N ALA A 1024 11.17 -5.70 -1.77
CA ALA A 1024 11.59 -6.11 -0.44
C ALA A 1024 10.82 -7.34 0.07
N VAL A 1025 11.54 -8.27 0.69
CA VAL A 1025 10.99 -9.49 1.26
C VAL A 1025 11.40 -9.64 2.72
N PHE A 1026 10.42 -9.94 3.59
CA PHE A 1026 10.63 -10.30 4.98
C PHE A 1026 10.55 -11.82 5.16
N LEU A 1027 11.55 -12.40 5.84
CA LEU A 1027 11.69 -13.84 6.07
C LEU A 1027 11.72 -14.14 7.58
N PRO A 1028 10.54 -14.17 8.26
CA PRO A 1028 10.48 -14.47 9.69
C PRO A 1028 10.61 -15.96 10.01
N GLY A 1029 11.12 -16.24 11.20
CA GLY A 1029 11.22 -17.60 11.74
C GLY A 1029 12.29 -18.47 11.09
N LEU A 1030 13.49 -17.93 10.87
CA LEU A 1030 14.68 -18.72 10.53
C LEU A 1030 15.19 -19.52 11.74
N GLU A 1031 14.41 -20.54 12.12
CA GLU A 1031 14.57 -21.40 13.28
C GLU A 1031 14.53 -22.88 12.89
N ASP A 1032 15.36 -23.72 13.50
CA ASP A 1032 15.33 -25.17 13.27
C ASP A 1032 14.06 -25.79 13.87
N GLY A 1033 13.23 -26.42 13.03
CA GLY A 1033 11.87 -26.83 13.34
C GLY A 1033 10.81 -26.06 12.54
N LEU A 1034 11.10 -24.80 12.18
CA LEU A 1034 10.32 -24.05 11.18
C LEU A 1034 10.97 -24.18 9.81
N LEU A 1035 12.23 -23.74 9.67
CA LEU A 1035 13.00 -23.83 8.43
C LEU A 1035 14.41 -24.38 8.75
N PRO A 1036 14.67 -25.68 8.54
CA PRO A 1036 13.79 -26.66 7.91
C PRO A 1036 12.61 -27.07 8.79
N LEU A 1037 11.48 -27.41 8.16
CA LEU A 1037 10.28 -27.84 8.89
C LEU A 1037 10.48 -29.21 9.52
N ARG A 1038 10.31 -29.30 10.84
CA ARG A 1038 10.29 -30.57 11.61
C ARG A 1038 9.05 -30.58 12.49
N ARG A 1039 8.02 -31.34 12.08
CA ARG A 1039 6.69 -31.28 12.73
C ARG A 1039 6.74 -31.72 14.19
N GLU A 1040 7.65 -32.63 14.51
CA GLU A 1040 7.87 -33.18 15.84
C GLU A 1040 8.29 -32.07 16.82
N CYS A 1041 9.22 -31.20 16.38
CA CYS A 1041 9.69 -30.06 17.16
C CYS A 1041 8.60 -29.02 17.43
N LEU A 1042 7.63 -28.88 16.52
CA LEU A 1042 6.50 -27.96 16.68
C LEU A 1042 5.44 -28.46 17.67
N LEU A 1043 5.44 -29.77 17.97
CA LEU A 1043 4.55 -30.42 18.93
C LEU A 1043 5.19 -30.61 20.32
N GLY A 1044 6.38 -30.04 20.53
CA GLY A 1044 7.10 -30.10 21.81
C GLY A 1044 7.92 -31.37 22.01
N GLN A 1045 8.06 -32.21 20.97
CA GLN A 1045 8.96 -33.36 21.01
C GLN A 1045 10.40 -32.91 20.73
N PRO A 1046 11.41 -33.47 21.41
CA PRO A 1046 12.81 -33.17 21.12
C PRO A 1046 13.11 -33.49 19.65
N ALA A 1047 13.94 -32.67 19.01
CA ALA A 1047 14.43 -32.98 17.67
C ALA A 1047 15.11 -34.36 17.71
N PRO A 1048 14.90 -35.23 16.70
CA PRO A 1048 15.60 -36.51 16.66
C PRO A 1048 17.12 -36.25 16.75
N ASP A 1049 17.75 -36.82 17.78
CA ASP A 1049 19.15 -36.56 18.11
C ASP A 1049 20.06 -36.82 16.91
N ALA A 1050 20.68 -35.75 16.42
CA ALA A 1050 21.80 -35.81 15.48
C ALA A 1050 23.05 -36.50 16.07
N ALA A 1051 22.99 -36.95 17.34
CA ALA A 1051 24.08 -37.58 18.07
C ALA A 1051 24.06 -39.12 18.03
N ALA A 1052 22.97 -39.76 17.58
CA ALA A 1052 22.88 -41.24 17.56
C ALA A 1052 23.53 -41.91 16.34
N ALA A 1053 23.90 -41.13 15.32
CA ALA A 1053 24.73 -41.57 14.20
C ALA A 1053 25.76 -40.46 13.95
N GLY A 1054 27.06 -40.74 13.99
CA GLY A 1054 28.15 -39.77 13.85
C GLY A 1054 28.26 -39.08 12.47
N GLN A 1055 27.14 -38.71 11.85
CA GLN A 1055 27.01 -38.00 10.58
C GLN A 1055 26.10 -36.79 10.82
N LEU A 1056 26.54 -35.60 10.41
CA LEU A 1056 25.65 -34.44 10.30
C LEU A 1056 24.40 -34.86 9.52
N PRO A 1057 23.18 -34.65 10.05
CA PRO A 1057 21.97 -34.97 9.29
C PRO A 1057 22.02 -34.18 7.98
N GLN A 1058 21.95 -34.90 6.85
CA GLN A 1058 21.93 -34.26 5.54
C GLN A 1058 20.75 -33.28 5.51
N LEU A 1059 21.04 -32.00 5.30
CA LEU A 1059 20.02 -30.97 5.27
C LEU A 1059 19.02 -31.26 4.14
N PRO A 1060 17.70 -31.21 4.40
CA PRO A 1060 16.70 -31.53 3.38
C PRO A 1060 16.87 -30.64 2.15
N VAL A 1061 17.09 -31.26 0.98
CA VAL A 1061 17.33 -30.55 -0.29
C VAL A 1061 16.16 -29.62 -0.61
N ASP A 1062 14.92 -30.07 -0.40
CA ASP A 1062 13.71 -29.31 -0.70
C ASP A 1062 13.56 -28.06 0.18
N GLU A 1063 13.91 -28.13 1.47
CA GLU A 1063 13.85 -26.97 2.37
C GLU A 1063 14.95 -25.94 2.02
N ARG A 1064 16.10 -26.38 1.49
CA ARG A 1064 17.12 -25.47 0.92
C ARG A 1064 16.58 -24.75 -0.32
N ARG A 1065 15.98 -25.49 -1.25
CA ARG A 1065 15.35 -24.91 -2.45
C ARG A 1065 14.24 -23.94 -2.08
N LEU A 1066 13.48 -24.23 -1.03
CA LEU A 1066 12.44 -23.33 -0.53
C LEU A 1066 13.02 -22.00 -0.03
N LEU A 1067 14.13 -22.04 0.73
CA LEU A 1067 14.83 -20.82 1.15
C LEU A 1067 15.43 -20.08 -0.05
N TYR A 1068 16.00 -20.79 -1.03
CA TYR A 1068 16.47 -20.21 -2.29
C TYR A 1068 15.35 -19.49 -3.05
N VAL A 1069 14.17 -20.12 -3.19
CA VAL A 1069 12.98 -19.49 -3.78
C VAL A 1069 12.61 -18.21 -3.01
N ALA A 1070 12.57 -18.27 -1.68
CA ALA A 1070 12.18 -17.15 -0.84
C ALA A 1070 13.15 -15.95 -0.95
N LEU A 1071 14.47 -16.21 -0.95
CA LEU A 1071 15.50 -15.17 -1.14
C LEU A 1071 15.40 -14.53 -2.53
N THR A 1072 15.20 -15.35 -3.57
CA THR A 1072 15.12 -14.89 -4.97
C THR A 1072 13.79 -14.23 -5.35
N ARG A 1073 12.85 -14.12 -4.41
CA ARG A 1073 11.65 -13.27 -4.58
C ARG A 1073 11.98 -11.79 -4.40
N ALA A 1074 13.06 -11.46 -3.68
CA ALA A 1074 13.48 -10.09 -3.46
C ALA A 1074 14.29 -9.56 -4.65
N ALA A 1075 14.02 -8.33 -5.06
CA ALA A 1075 14.86 -7.61 -6.00
C ALA A 1075 16.05 -6.92 -5.30
N GLN A 1076 15.78 -6.26 -4.16
CA GLN A 1076 16.75 -5.37 -3.49
C GLN A 1076 16.87 -5.62 -1.98
N GLY A 1077 15.75 -5.79 -1.28
CA GLY A 1077 15.72 -5.84 0.19
C GLY A 1077 15.38 -7.23 0.74
N ILE A 1078 16.21 -7.77 1.63
CA ILE A 1078 15.90 -8.99 2.41
C ILE A 1078 16.00 -8.68 3.90
N TYR A 1079 14.89 -8.88 4.60
CA TYR A 1079 14.75 -8.64 6.03
C TYR A 1079 14.44 -9.97 6.72
N ALA A 1080 15.49 -10.69 7.09
CA ALA A 1080 15.39 -11.98 7.76
C ALA A 1080 15.28 -11.81 9.28
N SER A 1081 14.54 -12.68 9.95
CA SER A 1081 14.47 -12.68 11.41
C SER A 1081 14.32 -14.05 12.04
N ARG A 1082 14.69 -14.13 13.32
CA ARG A 1082 14.43 -15.27 14.21
C ARG A 1082 14.01 -14.81 15.59
N CYS A 1083 13.35 -15.69 16.33
CA CYS A 1083 13.01 -15.55 17.73
C CYS A 1083 13.91 -16.45 18.60
N ARG A 1084 14.14 -16.02 19.85
CA ARG A 1084 14.73 -16.88 20.90
C ARG A 1084 13.69 -17.81 21.51
N GLN A 1085 12.46 -17.33 21.64
CA GLN A 1085 11.34 -18.09 22.17
C GLN A 1085 10.09 -17.76 21.36
N ARG A 1086 9.29 -18.78 21.03
CA ARG A 1086 8.06 -18.64 20.23
C ARG A 1086 6.92 -19.40 20.88
N THR A 1087 5.70 -18.90 20.74
CA THR A 1087 4.49 -19.66 21.07
C THR A 1087 3.83 -20.11 19.77
N LEU A 1088 3.69 -21.42 19.57
CA LEU A 1088 2.98 -22.02 18.43
C LEU A 1088 2.05 -23.11 18.94
N TYR A 1089 0.82 -23.16 18.40
CA TYR A 1089 -0.18 -24.16 18.79
C TYR A 1089 -0.40 -24.28 20.31
N GLY A 1090 -0.33 -23.16 21.03
CA GLY A 1090 -0.46 -23.10 22.49
C GLY A 1090 0.80 -23.51 23.27
N GLN A 1091 1.85 -24.00 22.62
CA GLN A 1091 3.10 -24.41 23.26
C GLN A 1091 4.18 -23.34 23.18
N ARG A 1092 4.97 -23.18 24.24
CA ARG A 1092 6.17 -22.33 24.25
C ARG A 1092 7.39 -23.16 23.82
N LEU A 1093 7.99 -22.76 22.71
CA LEU A 1093 9.13 -23.44 22.07
C LEU A 1093 10.37 -22.54 22.13
N GLN A 1094 11.53 -23.16 22.38
CA GLN A 1094 12.85 -22.54 22.23
C GLN A 1094 13.58 -23.23 21.09
N LEU A 1095 13.33 -22.78 19.87
CA LEU A 1095 13.91 -23.37 18.68
C LEU A 1095 15.35 -22.83 18.46
N PRO A 1096 16.33 -23.71 18.16
CA PRO A 1096 17.66 -23.28 17.74
C PRO A 1096 17.60 -22.40 16.46
N PRO A 1097 18.63 -21.59 16.18
CA PRO A 1097 18.73 -20.92 14.88
C PRO A 1097 18.71 -21.95 13.73
N SER A 1098 18.13 -21.57 12.60
CA SER A 1098 18.13 -22.42 11.40
C SER A 1098 19.55 -22.87 11.03
N PRO A 1099 19.76 -24.15 10.67
CA PRO A 1099 21.06 -24.63 10.19
C PRO A 1099 21.46 -24.02 8.84
N PHE A 1100 20.55 -23.34 8.14
CA PHE A 1100 20.87 -22.57 6.91
C PHE A 1100 21.45 -21.19 7.21
N LEU A 1101 21.23 -20.66 8.42
CA LEU A 1101 21.66 -19.32 8.80
C LEU A 1101 23.18 -19.12 8.64
N PRO A 1102 24.06 -20.03 9.10
CA PRO A 1102 25.51 -19.85 8.98
C PRO A 1102 26.01 -19.72 7.53
N LEU A 1103 25.28 -20.27 6.56
CA LEU A 1103 25.64 -20.20 5.14
C LEU A 1103 25.50 -18.78 4.58
N VAL A 1104 24.50 -18.04 5.05
CA VAL A 1104 24.15 -16.73 4.50
C VAL A 1104 24.44 -15.58 5.44
N GLN A 1105 24.66 -15.83 6.73
CA GLN A 1105 24.78 -14.82 7.78
C GLN A 1105 25.84 -13.74 7.49
N ALA A 1106 26.93 -14.07 6.80
CA ALA A 1106 27.96 -13.11 6.40
C ALA A 1106 27.47 -12.07 5.38
N CYS A 1107 26.39 -12.37 4.64
CA CYS A 1107 25.77 -11.44 3.68
C CYS A 1107 24.87 -10.40 4.36
N PHE A 1108 24.51 -10.61 5.65
CA PHE A 1108 23.53 -9.78 6.36
C PHE A 1108 24.18 -8.85 7.38
N ARG A 1109 23.69 -7.61 7.46
CA ARG A 1109 23.92 -6.75 8.63
C ARG A 1109 23.07 -7.23 9.80
N GLN A 1110 23.68 -7.43 10.96
CA GLN A 1110 23.03 -8.08 12.10
C GLN A 1110 22.59 -7.06 13.16
N SER A 1111 21.42 -7.28 13.74
CA SER A 1111 20.89 -6.51 14.86
C SER A 1111 20.15 -7.41 15.85
N ALA A 1112 20.18 -7.07 17.13
CA ALA A 1112 19.49 -7.82 18.18
C ALA A 1112 18.92 -6.88 19.24
N LEU A 1113 17.71 -7.17 19.72
CA LEU A 1113 17.16 -6.46 20.88
C LEU A 1113 17.88 -6.91 22.16
N THR A 1114 18.59 -5.99 22.80
CA THR A 1114 19.11 -6.19 24.16
C THR A 1114 18.04 -5.76 25.16
N ALA A 1115 17.65 -6.63 26.09
CA ALA A 1115 16.72 -6.26 27.15
C ALA A 1115 17.36 -5.20 28.06
N ARG A 1116 16.86 -3.96 28.03
CA ARG A 1116 17.14 -2.97 29.09
C ARG A 1116 16.11 -3.18 30.20
N ILE A 1117 16.56 -3.70 31.34
CA ILE A 1117 15.75 -3.71 32.57
C ILE A 1117 15.62 -2.25 33.01
N ARG A 1118 14.43 -1.68 32.81
CA ARG A 1118 14.11 -0.35 33.35
C ARG A 1118 13.75 -0.58 34.82
N GLN A 1119 14.70 -0.37 35.73
CA GLN A 1119 14.39 -0.26 37.15
C GLN A 1119 13.55 1.00 37.33
N THR A 1120 12.24 0.82 37.46
CA THR A 1120 11.37 1.88 37.98
C THR A 1120 11.77 2.06 39.44
N PRO A 1121 12.31 3.22 39.86
CA PRO A 1121 12.48 3.48 41.28
C PRO A 1121 11.09 3.45 41.90
N GLU A 1122 10.87 2.55 42.86
CA GLU A 1122 9.71 2.62 43.75
C GLU A 1122 9.71 4.02 44.38
N GLN A 1123 8.69 4.81 44.09
CA GLN A 1123 8.38 5.96 44.91
C GLN A 1123 8.02 5.43 46.29
N LEU A 1124 8.98 5.49 47.22
CA LEU A 1124 8.68 5.39 48.64
C LEU A 1124 7.70 6.51 48.95
N SER A 1125 6.45 6.11 49.24
CA SER A 1125 5.44 6.95 49.87
C SER A 1125 6.01 7.46 51.18
N LEU A 1126 6.46 8.71 51.19
CA LEU A 1126 6.63 9.46 52.44
C LEU A 1126 5.30 10.17 52.71
N LEU A 1127 4.77 9.88 53.91
CA LEU A 1127 3.71 10.57 54.62
C LEU A 1127 3.65 12.08 54.35
#